data_AF-A0A0G1SHJ4-F1
#
_entry.id   AF-A0A0G1SHJ4-F1
#
_cell.length_a   1.000
_cell.length_b   1.000
_cell.length_c   1.000
_cell.angle_alpha   90.00
_cell.angle_beta   90.00
_cell.angle_gamma   90.00
#
_symmetry.space_group_name_H-M   'P 1'
#
loop_
_entity.id
_entity.type
_entity.pdbx_description
1 polymer ?
#
loop_
_entity_poly.entity_id
_entity_poly.type
_entity_poly.pdbx_seq_one_letter_code
_entity_poly.pdbx_strand_id
1 'polypeptide(L)'
;MNFCDVFPRFLQHALIFLAATLVSLGGCSVAYAATITTAHDIPSSLQLSQSVDHAVTFTTPTGVAEGQTIIFTFSSAFGTGAVVENDMDISDDGVDLTTASDCTGSEQVSAVMAADILTMTVCAGDGGSIAAGSIIVVEIGTNATASGTGSNQITNPSTGGTYFLAVSGTFGDRGTILYPISSSTDQVTVSATVSVTGGDGGGGSTPTADTTAPSISSITVSGLTASQATISWTTSEMATSAVDYGTTASFGYTSSSPYTYVTSHSITLTGLSEGQTYYFRVRSSDTYSNQATSSTQTFTTLDTTAPAITMIEVVDITTSSARATWTTNESATSVIEYGTTTSYGSTSSDLSFVTSHSILLTGLTDGTTYHFFVQSSDASGNSTTSSDQTFTTDADDVPANVSSLTVTEEDTQLTLSWINPSDTDLTGIRGLICTDGYPTSPSDTDCTVIFDGLLTSFIATGLMNDTTYYFGVFAYDAALQFASGALASGMPRASEEELPSDEETPDEEDPGDDDIPGDEDVPGDDDTPGDEETPIEEGEEDEGQPPSDTTGETKTCGDGVCAGEETLAICPDDCGEDVPPQEGETIEPSEEGGNMQFLVAEDSLSLFTTDSGVVKILPETLVHLVFESVQPEEGISILITLDDQTYLLTPTVSKEGNVFFEAEILSPLTPGLFPLILTTILQGGTITTQIFTIEIEGYGYAFEIKGEEQVIIGDTVFTLYAEDGTVWDSSPFFQWNPFSSDTSGQYAWYVPNGSYVVRAQHEGYQMAQSAWVTVADHVFAVSIEMSPLVVQPFFEGQTIFSGGASFLSDVVPQIEQTQQAIQDLPGVETAIDISVPVLVINAGAGVLLMGSAFNLLPFLQYLFTSPLLLFWRKKRQKYGVVYHAYRKTPVDLATVRLYRLTGKTTEGTFLGKLVKSCVTNKEGKYAFFAPPGKYYLTISKSGYTFPSNYLVQEKTDGNFLDVYHGEEVEVTSDSALLTPNIPLDPQEVTQAHTPARIILITRLRWIQQIIAPSGVFLSLVILFIEPSWIAGGLFALQAVVYGFSKRLAVSRKPFKWGIVYDKTTGRPLANVVARIFEEKYHRLVETQVTDSKGRYNFLLGPNQYAARFEREGFVPVEVKPIDFTKEKESKDFSTEVSLEPEHLLKDIPSQDH
;
A
#
# COMPACT_ATOMS: atom_id res chain seq x y z
N MET A 1 25.97 23.74 47.66
CA MET A 1 25.78 24.64 46.49
C MET A 1 24.51 24.24 45.78
N ASN A 2 23.93 25.18 45.03
CA ASN A 2 22.48 25.28 44.82
C ASN A 2 21.85 24.09 44.08
N PHE A 3 20.73 23.62 44.64
CA PHE A 3 19.71 22.83 43.95
C PHE A 3 18.51 23.78 43.79
N CYS A 4 18.32 24.42 42.62
CA CYS A 4 17.26 25.45 42.48
C CYS A 4 16.62 25.58 41.08
N ASP A 5 17.29 25.21 39.98
CA ASP A 5 16.93 25.70 38.64
C ASP A 5 16.18 24.73 37.71
N VAL A 6 15.79 23.52 38.18
CA VAL A 6 15.18 22.47 37.31
C VAL A 6 13.87 21.89 37.86
N PHE A 7 13.10 22.65 38.64
CA PHE A 7 11.76 22.24 39.10
C PHE A 7 10.59 23.24 38.90
N PRO A 8 10.77 24.55 38.63
CA PRO A 8 9.66 25.47 38.40
C PRO A 8 9.34 25.66 36.89
N ARG A 9 8.89 24.59 36.21
CA ARG A 9 8.21 24.70 34.88
C ARG A 9 6.99 23.79 34.73
N PHE A 10 7.00 22.59 35.32
CA PHE A 10 5.86 21.67 35.24
C PHE A 10 4.67 22.04 36.15
N LEU A 11 4.90 22.77 37.25
CA LEU A 11 3.83 23.11 38.19
C LEU A 11 3.03 24.37 37.81
N GLN A 12 3.53 25.18 36.87
CA GLN A 12 2.92 26.47 36.52
C GLN A 12 1.73 26.32 35.54
N HIS A 13 1.77 25.30 34.67
CA HIS A 13 0.67 25.01 33.75
C HIS A 13 -0.51 24.26 34.42
N ALA A 14 -0.26 23.57 35.54
CA ALA A 14 -1.29 22.82 36.26
C ALA A 14 -2.17 23.67 37.21
N LEU A 15 -1.87 24.96 37.36
CA LEU A 15 -2.54 25.85 38.34
C LEU A 15 -3.27 27.05 37.73
N ILE A 16 -3.06 27.35 36.44
CA ILE A 16 -3.73 28.45 35.74
C ILE A 16 -5.19 28.07 35.37
N PHE A 17 -5.47 26.79 35.15
CA PHE A 17 -6.80 26.28 34.80
C PHE A 17 -7.80 26.13 35.98
N LEU A 18 -7.44 26.52 37.21
CA LEU A 18 -8.25 26.28 38.41
C LEU A 18 -8.55 27.54 39.24
N ALA A 19 -8.45 28.74 38.65
CA ALA A 19 -8.49 30.00 39.39
C ALA A 19 -9.44 31.08 38.81
N ALA A 20 -10.29 30.73 37.84
CA ALA A 20 -11.06 31.70 37.05
C ALA A 20 -12.55 31.38 36.89
N THR A 21 -13.28 31.10 37.99
CA THR A 21 -14.73 31.40 38.14
C THR A 21 -15.23 31.08 39.55
N LEU A 22 -15.28 32.08 40.43
CA LEU A 22 -16.20 32.08 41.58
C LEU A 22 -16.42 33.51 42.09
N VAL A 23 -17.69 33.85 42.34
CA VAL A 23 -18.19 35.15 42.81
C VAL A 23 -18.17 36.29 41.77
N SER A 24 -19.22 36.35 40.93
CA SER A 24 -20.02 37.58 40.83
C SER A 24 -21.44 37.32 40.27
N LEU A 25 -22.44 37.61 41.13
CA LEU A 25 -23.77 38.14 40.81
C LEU A 25 -24.67 37.48 39.73
N GLY A 26 -25.89 37.12 40.18
CA GLY A 26 -27.12 37.48 39.47
C GLY A 26 -27.61 36.50 38.39
N GLY A 27 -28.81 35.95 38.60
CA GLY A 27 -29.46 35.15 37.57
C GLY A 27 -30.02 36.02 36.44
N CYS A 28 -29.65 35.70 35.21
CA CYS A 28 -30.47 35.93 34.03
C CYS A 28 -30.39 34.65 33.18
N SER A 29 -31.51 33.99 32.95
CA SER A 29 -31.58 32.79 32.10
C SER A 29 -31.57 33.23 30.64
N VAL A 30 -30.37 33.43 30.09
CA VAL A 30 -30.19 33.64 28.65
C VAL A 30 -30.49 32.32 27.96
N ALA A 31 -31.61 32.26 27.23
CA ALA A 31 -31.89 31.16 26.33
C ALA A 31 -30.80 31.13 25.25
N TYR A 32 -30.13 29.98 25.09
CA TYR A 32 -29.23 29.78 23.97
C TYR A 32 -30.08 29.50 22.73
N ALA A 33 -29.93 30.33 21.70
CA ALA A 33 -30.53 30.07 20.40
C ALA A 33 -30.00 28.75 19.84
N ALA A 34 -30.87 27.77 19.59
CA ALA A 34 -30.50 26.59 18.82
C ALA A 34 -30.70 26.86 17.32
N THR A 35 -30.21 25.95 16.48
CA THR A 35 -30.51 25.95 15.05
C THR A 35 -31.68 25.01 14.81
N ILE A 36 -32.74 25.49 14.14
CA ILE A 36 -33.87 24.62 13.79
C ILE A 36 -33.39 23.45 12.91
N THR A 37 -33.95 22.27 13.15
CA THR A 37 -33.58 21.06 12.41
C THR A 37 -34.62 20.75 11.33
N THR A 38 -34.22 20.00 10.30
CA THR A 38 -35.09 19.54 9.19
C THR A 38 -35.94 20.64 8.52
N ALA A 39 -35.42 21.87 8.42
CA ALA A 39 -36.13 22.99 7.81
C ALA A 39 -36.20 22.87 6.28
N HIS A 40 -37.41 22.83 5.74
CA HIS A 40 -37.69 22.74 4.31
C HIS A 40 -39.03 23.41 3.96
N ASP A 41 -39.24 23.70 2.69
CA ASP A 41 -40.49 24.27 2.17
C ASP A 41 -40.83 23.64 0.82
N ILE A 42 -42.13 23.53 0.53
CA ILE A 42 -42.67 22.94 -0.69
C ILE A 42 -43.55 24.00 -1.37
N PRO A 43 -42.96 25.00 -2.05
CA PRO A 43 -43.74 26.00 -2.77
C PRO A 43 -44.37 25.40 -4.03
N SER A 44 -45.61 25.76 -4.36
CA SER A 44 -46.33 25.12 -5.48
C SER A 44 -45.78 25.43 -6.88
N SER A 45 -44.87 26.41 -7.02
CA SER A 45 -43.96 26.57 -8.17
C SER A 45 -42.73 27.43 -7.81
N LEU A 46 -41.65 27.33 -8.59
CA LEU A 46 -40.48 28.24 -8.53
C LEU A 46 -40.43 29.21 -9.72
N GLN A 47 -41.49 29.26 -10.55
CA GLN A 47 -41.55 30.15 -11.70
C GLN A 47 -41.61 31.63 -11.33
N LEU A 48 -40.94 32.46 -12.12
CA LEU A 48 -40.94 33.92 -12.05
C LEU A 48 -42.36 34.50 -11.99
N SER A 49 -42.61 35.39 -11.02
CA SER A 49 -43.87 36.16 -10.87
C SER A 49 -45.16 35.35 -10.73
N GLN A 50 -45.11 34.02 -10.51
CA GLN A 50 -46.30 33.24 -10.18
C GLN A 50 -46.72 33.47 -8.73
N SER A 51 -48.03 33.45 -8.46
CA SER A 51 -48.54 33.29 -7.10
C SER A 51 -48.57 31.81 -6.74
N VAL A 52 -48.04 31.49 -5.56
CA VAL A 52 -47.80 30.11 -5.12
C VAL A 52 -48.18 29.92 -3.65
N ASP A 53 -48.53 28.70 -3.33
CA ASP A 53 -48.75 28.18 -1.98
C ASP A 53 -47.38 27.79 -1.39
N HIS A 54 -47.26 27.80 -0.07
CA HIS A 54 -46.08 27.35 0.68
C HIS A 54 -46.48 26.37 1.80
N ALA A 55 -45.55 25.50 2.19
CA ALA A 55 -45.72 24.50 3.24
C ALA A 55 -44.40 24.36 4.03
N VAL A 56 -44.12 25.37 4.86
CA VAL A 56 -42.84 25.51 5.57
C VAL A 56 -42.83 24.56 6.77
N THR A 57 -41.96 23.55 6.72
CA THR A 57 -41.86 22.50 7.75
C THR A 57 -40.51 22.55 8.45
N PHE A 58 -40.48 22.60 9.78
CA PHE A 58 -39.24 22.63 10.56
C PHE A 58 -39.43 22.07 11.98
N THR A 59 -38.34 21.59 12.58
CA THR A 59 -38.32 21.05 13.95
C THR A 59 -37.60 22.01 14.89
N THR A 60 -38.21 22.37 16.03
CA THR A 60 -37.62 23.27 17.05
C THR A 60 -36.91 22.47 18.16
N PRO A 61 -35.58 22.58 18.35
CA PRO A 61 -34.89 21.90 19.44
C PRO A 61 -35.18 22.46 20.84
N THR A 62 -35.72 23.68 20.96
CA THR A 62 -36.01 24.31 22.28
C THR A 62 -37.49 24.39 22.63
N GLY A 63 -38.39 24.28 21.64
CA GLY A 63 -39.84 24.43 21.81
C GLY A 63 -40.30 25.89 21.79
N VAL A 64 -41.61 26.11 21.79
CA VAL A 64 -42.22 27.47 21.80
C VAL A 64 -43.19 27.58 22.96
N ALA A 65 -42.80 28.30 24.00
CA ALA A 65 -43.66 28.54 25.16
C ALA A 65 -44.72 29.63 24.86
N GLU A 66 -45.81 29.58 25.61
CA GLU A 66 -46.85 30.60 25.57
C GLU A 66 -46.29 32.02 25.79
N GLY A 67 -46.71 32.96 24.93
CA GLY A 67 -46.21 34.33 24.89
C GLY A 67 -44.90 34.52 24.10
N GLN A 68 -44.32 33.47 23.52
CA GLN A 68 -43.18 33.59 22.59
C GLN A 68 -43.64 33.71 21.13
N THR A 69 -42.76 34.26 20.30
CA THR A 69 -42.99 34.55 18.88
C THR A 69 -42.06 33.74 17.98
N ILE A 70 -42.60 33.31 16.84
CA ILE A 70 -41.87 32.79 15.67
C ILE A 70 -41.99 33.86 14.57
N ILE A 71 -40.91 34.14 13.87
CA ILE A 71 -40.80 35.20 12.87
C ILE A 71 -40.17 34.61 11.61
N PHE A 72 -40.92 34.65 10.52
CA PHE A 72 -40.49 34.29 9.18
C PHE A 72 -40.21 35.58 8.40
N THR A 73 -39.02 35.73 7.83
CA THR A 73 -38.61 36.89 7.02
C THR A 73 -38.28 36.42 5.61
N PHE A 74 -39.14 36.75 4.66
CA PHE A 74 -38.92 36.52 3.24
C PHE A 74 -37.97 37.58 2.67
N SER A 75 -37.33 37.25 1.54
CA SER A 75 -36.61 38.26 0.75
C SER A 75 -37.59 39.29 0.18
N SER A 76 -37.25 40.59 0.22
CA SER A 76 -38.12 41.70 -0.23
C SER A 76 -38.34 41.80 -1.75
N ALA A 77 -38.23 40.68 -2.45
CA ALA A 77 -38.60 40.47 -3.85
C ALA A 77 -39.83 39.56 -4.00
N PHE A 78 -40.25 38.86 -2.93
CA PHE A 78 -41.53 38.15 -2.87
C PHE A 78 -42.70 39.13 -2.69
N GLY A 79 -43.82 38.87 -3.36
CA GLY A 79 -45.06 39.61 -3.22
C GLY A 79 -45.92 39.04 -2.10
N THR A 80 -45.63 39.39 -0.85
CA THR A 80 -46.33 38.88 0.35
C THR A 80 -47.58 39.68 0.73
N GLY A 81 -47.69 40.94 0.29
CA GLY A 81 -48.64 41.95 0.83
C GLY A 81 -50.13 41.74 0.56
N ALA A 82 -50.54 40.58 0.05
CA ALA A 82 -51.95 40.16 -0.09
C ALA A 82 -52.37 39.12 0.97
N VAL A 83 -51.41 38.39 1.55
CA VAL A 83 -51.66 37.33 2.55
C VAL A 83 -52.13 37.95 3.86
N VAL A 84 -53.24 37.44 4.39
CA VAL A 84 -53.74 37.76 5.75
C VAL A 84 -53.87 36.47 6.57
N GLU A 85 -54.25 36.60 7.84
CA GLU A 85 -54.37 35.48 8.76
C GLU A 85 -55.29 34.34 8.27
N ASN A 86 -56.38 34.67 7.55
CA ASN A 86 -57.27 33.67 6.94
C ASN A 86 -56.64 32.91 5.75
N ASP A 87 -55.38 33.17 5.41
CA ASP A 87 -54.63 32.50 4.35
C ASP A 87 -53.46 31.67 4.90
N MET A 88 -53.42 31.42 6.22
CA MET A 88 -52.33 30.74 6.91
C MET A 88 -52.87 29.72 7.94
N ASP A 89 -52.29 28.53 7.96
CA ASP A 89 -52.53 27.49 8.98
C ASP A 89 -51.22 27.07 9.65
N ILE A 90 -51.32 26.57 10.88
CA ILE A 90 -50.18 26.16 11.71
C ILE A 90 -50.54 24.84 12.40
N SER A 91 -49.70 23.82 12.31
CA SER A 91 -49.86 22.58 13.07
C SER A 91 -48.60 22.17 13.83
N ASP A 92 -48.80 21.47 14.96
CA ASP A 92 -47.78 20.93 15.85
C ASP A 92 -47.88 19.40 15.88
N ASP A 93 -46.81 18.71 15.43
CA ASP A 93 -46.76 17.25 15.23
C ASP A 93 -47.97 16.67 14.44
N GLY A 94 -48.54 17.47 13.53
CA GLY A 94 -49.71 17.13 12.72
C GLY A 94 -51.08 17.37 13.37
N VAL A 95 -51.15 18.21 14.41
CA VAL A 95 -52.39 18.70 15.03
C VAL A 95 -52.52 20.21 14.83
N ASP A 96 -53.61 20.64 14.18
CA ASP A 96 -53.86 22.06 13.87
C ASP A 96 -54.02 22.91 15.13
N LEU A 97 -53.36 24.08 15.14
CA LEU A 97 -53.50 25.12 16.15
C LEU A 97 -54.42 26.21 15.63
N THR A 98 -55.41 26.59 16.43
CA THR A 98 -56.36 27.66 16.07
C THR A 98 -55.66 29.01 15.89
N THR A 99 -55.87 29.67 14.74
CA THR A 99 -55.28 30.98 14.44
C THR A 99 -56.20 32.16 14.78
N ALA A 100 -55.60 33.35 14.98
CA ALA A 100 -56.31 34.63 15.03
C ALA A 100 -55.43 35.82 14.60
N SER A 101 -56.03 36.93 14.18
CA SER A 101 -55.26 38.15 13.84
C SER A 101 -54.57 38.85 15.03
N ASP A 102 -54.97 38.58 16.28
CA ASP A 102 -54.26 38.95 17.50
C ASP A 102 -54.58 38.01 18.68
N CYS A 103 -53.76 38.02 19.74
CA CYS A 103 -54.01 37.26 20.97
C CYS A 103 -54.97 38.00 21.93
N THR A 104 -56.16 38.42 21.46
CA THR A 104 -57.22 38.97 22.34
C THR A 104 -58.47 38.10 22.47
N GLY A 105 -58.55 37.00 21.71
CA GLY A 105 -59.64 36.03 21.74
C GLY A 105 -59.37 34.84 22.67
N SER A 106 -59.42 33.63 22.10
CA SER A 106 -59.22 32.33 22.77
C SER A 106 -58.44 31.32 21.90
N GLU A 107 -57.83 31.81 20.83
CA GLU A 107 -57.18 31.04 19.78
C GLU A 107 -55.69 30.87 20.12
N GLN A 108 -55.11 29.73 19.76
CA GLN A 108 -53.83 29.28 20.30
C GLN A 108 -52.61 30.05 19.75
N VAL A 109 -52.68 30.57 18.52
CA VAL A 109 -51.58 31.31 17.89
C VAL A 109 -52.12 32.51 17.12
N SER A 110 -51.57 33.71 17.32
CA SER A 110 -51.89 34.85 16.45
C SER A 110 -50.91 34.98 15.29
N ALA A 111 -51.38 35.12 14.05
CA ALA A 111 -50.55 35.21 12.84
C ALA A 111 -50.76 36.55 12.09
N VAL A 112 -49.68 37.30 11.85
CA VAL A 112 -49.74 38.64 11.25
C VAL A 112 -48.65 38.85 10.20
N MET A 113 -49.07 39.16 8.97
CA MET A 113 -48.21 39.61 7.86
C MET A 113 -47.97 41.13 7.93
N ALA A 114 -46.71 41.55 7.82
CA ALA A 114 -46.31 42.96 7.77
C ALA A 114 -45.15 43.15 6.77
N ALA A 115 -45.48 43.52 5.53
CA ALA A 115 -44.57 43.47 4.39
C ALA A 115 -43.94 42.07 4.27
N ASP A 116 -42.61 41.96 4.20
CA ASP A 116 -41.89 40.71 3.94
C ASP A 116 -41.75 39.82 5.21
N ILE A 117 -42.40 40.19 6.31
CA ILE A 117 -42.28 39.53 7.62
C ILE A 117 -43.63 38.98 8.08
N LEU A 118 -43.70 37.67 8.32
CA LEU A 118 -44.75 37.02 9.11
C LEU A 118 -44.30 36.95 10.57
N THR A 119 -45.13 37.44 11.48
CA THR A 119 -44.98 37.21 12.93
C THR A 119 -46.12 36.33 13.43
N MET A 120 -45.76 35.17 13.97
CA MET A 120 -46.65 34.26 14.71
C MET A 120 -46.35 34.40 16.20
N THR A 121 -47.38 34.40 17.06
CA THR A 121 -47.24 34.49 18.52
C THR A 121 -48.10 33.43 19.17
N VAL A 122 -47.52 32.53 19.97
CA VAL A 122 -48.30 31.58 20.77
C VAL A 122 -49.02 32.36 21.87
N CYS A 123 -50.35 32.28 21.91
CA CYS A 123 -51.16 33.08 22.83
C CYS A 123 -51.08 32.57 24.28
N ALA A 124 -51.25 33.49 25.23
CA ALA A 124 -50.77 33.30 26.60
C ALA A 124 -51.90 32.92 27.57
N GLY A 125 -51.98 31.62 27.90
CA GLY A 125 -53.04 31.00 28.70
C GLY A 125 -54.00 30.12 27.88
N ASP A 126 -53.83 30.06 26.57
CA ASP A 126 -54.78 29.45 25.62
C ASP A 126 -54.40 28.02 25.17
N GLY A 127 -53.26 27.49 25.61
CA GLY A 127 -52.88 26.08 25.38
C GLY A 127 -52.23 25.81 24.02
N GLY A 128 -51.49 26.77 23.47
CA GLY A 128 -50.76 26.65 22.20
C GLY A 128 -49.28 26.29 22.30
N SER A 129 -48.77 25.87 23.47
CA SER A 129 -47.33 25.66 23.68
C SER A 129 -46.78 24.45 22.91
N ILE A 130 -45.83 24.69 22.01
CA ILE A 130 -45.16 23.68 21.18
C ILE A 130 -43.98 23.07 21.94
N ALA A 131 -43.83 21.74 21.86
CA ALA A 131 -42.80 21.02 22.61
C ALA A 131 -41.41 21.06 21.95
N ALA A 132 -40.36 20.85 22.76
CA ALA A 132 -38.99 20.73 22.28
C ALA A 132 -38.79 19.40 21.55
N GLY A 133 -38.45 19.48 20.26
CA GLY A 133 -38.31 18.34 19.35
C GLY A 133 -39.53 18.09 18.44
N SER A 134 -40.60 18.87 18.55
CA SER A 134 -41.79 18.75 17.71
C SER A 134 -41.61 19.41 16.34
N ILE A 135 -42.35 18.87 15.36
CA ILE A 135 -42.38 19.31 13.96
C ILE A 135 -43.51 20.33 13.80
N ILE A 136 -43.14 21.56 13.43
CA ILE A 136 -44.06 22.63 13.10
C ILE A 136 -44.22 22.67 11.58
N VAL A 137 -45.47 22.67 11.10
CA VAL A 137 -45.82 22.95 9.71
C VAL A 137 -46.59 24.26 9.65
N VAL A 138 -46.21 25.14 8.73
CA VAL A 138 -46.93 26.39 8.44
C VAL A 138 -47.31 26.42 6.97
N GLU A 139 -48.61 26.34 6.71
CA GLU A 139 -49.17 26.41 5.35
C GLU A 139 -49.59 27.85 5.05
N ILE A 140 -49.30 28.35 3.84
CA ILE A 140 -49.60 29.72 3.42
C ILE A 140 -50.09 29.71 1.97
N GLY A 141 -51.33 30.12 1.71
CA GLY A 141 -51.92 30.14 0.37
C GLY A 141 -53.27 29.45 0.32
N THR A 142 -53.55 28.71 -0.76
CA THR A 142 -54.80 27.99 -0.98
C THR A 142 -54.85 26.59 -0.35
N ASN A 143 -53.73 26.13 0.21
CA ASN A 143 -53.65 24.94 1.06
C ASN A 143 -54.19 25.18 2.48
N ALA A 144 -53.98 26.39 3.04
CA ALA A 144 -54.52 26.78 4.34
C ALA A 144 -56.07 26.75 4.35
N THR A 145 -56.64 25.73 4.97
CA THR A 145 -58.08 25.39 4.95
C THR A 145 -58.66 24.96 6.31
N ALA A 146 -57.86 24.89 7.38
CA ALA A 146 -58.30 24.46 8.72
C ALA A 146 -58.86 25.61 9.57
N SER A 147 -58.16 26.75 9.63
CA SER A 147 -58.57 27.94 10.41
C SER A 147 -59.19 29.05 9.54
N GLY A 148 -58.85 29.09 8.25
CA GLY A 148 -59.11 30.23 7.35
C GLY A 148 -59.99 29.95 6.13
N THR A 149 -59.72 30.71 5.06
CA THR A 149 -60.39 30.66 3.75
C THR A 149 -59.44 30.45 2.57
N GLY A 150 -58.12 30.36 2.80
CA GLY A 150 -57.10 30.00 1.82
C GLY A 150 -57.23 30.69 0.47
N SER A 151 -57.17 32.03 0.45
CA SER A 151 -57.60 32.85 -0.70
C SER A 151 -56.50 33.73 -1.31
N ASN A 152 -55.42 34.02 -0.59
CA ASN A 152 -54.30 34.82 -1.07
C ASN A 152 -52.97 34.06 -0.92
N GLN A 153 -52.20 34.01 -2.01
CA GLN A 153 -50.91 33.34 -2.12
C GLN A 153 -49.74 34.34 -2.08
N ILE A 154 -48.51 33.85 -1.84
CA ILE A 154 -47.29 34.65 -1.99
C ILE A 154 -46.87 34.66 -3.47
N THR A 155 -46.49 35.82 -4.02
CA THR A 155 -45.96 35.90 -5.39
C THR A 155 -44.44 35.74 -5.43
N ASN A 156 -43.93 34.84 -6.27
CA ASN A 156 -42.51 34.65 -6.53
C ASN A 156 -41.83 35.90 -7.13
N PRO A 157 -40.53 36.12 -6.89
CA PRO A 157 -39.74 37.18 -7.53
C PRO A 157 -39.85 37.22 -9.06
N SER A 158 -39.72 38.42 -9.62
CA SER A 158 -39.79 38.67 -11.07
C SER A 158 -38.45 38.57 -11.80
N THR A 159 -37.38 38.20 -11.09
CA THR A 159 -36.02 37.98 -11.62
C THR A 159 -35.49 36.65 -11.12
N GLY A 160 -34.76 35.92 -11.98
CA GLY A 160 -34.21 34.61 -11.61
C GLY A 160 -32.99 34.73 -10.70
N GLY A 161 -32.84 33.81 -9.75
CA GLY A 161 -31.74 33.79 -8.79
C GLY A 161 -32.09 33.10 -7.47
N THR A 162 -31.11 33.04 -6.57
CA THR A 162 -31.31 32.48 -5.23
C THR A 162 -31.83 33.52 -4.26
N TYR A 163 -33.00 33.27 -3.68
CA TYR A 163 -33.63 34.07 -2.63
C TYR A 163 -33.70 33.28 -1.32
N PHE A 164 -34.08 33.90 -0.21
CA PHE A 164 -34.17 33.24 1.11
C PHE A 164 -35.47 33.52 1.87
N LEU A 165 -35.82 32.58 2.74
CA LEU A 165 -36.72 32.73 3.90
C LEU A 165 -35.91 32.43 5.17
N ALA A 166 -35.86 33.38 6.11
CA ALA A 166 -35.19 33.22 7.39
C ALA A 166 -36.20 33.03 8.53
N VAL A 167 -36.01 32.00 9.35
CA VAL A 167 -36.77 31.72 10.57
C VAL A 167 -35.98 32.23 11.78
N SER A 168 -36.65 32.95 12.67
CA SER A 168 -36.10 33.46 13.94
C SER A 168 -37.25 33.71 14.93
N GLY A 169 -36.99 34.29 16.11
CA GLY A 169 -38.07 34.74 16.98
C GLY A 169 -37.64 35.00 18.42
N THR A 170 -38.62 35.16 19.32
CA THR A 170 -38.37 35.24 20.77
C THR A 170 -38.43 33.87 21.47
N PHE A 171 -38.78 32.80 20.74
CA PHE A 171 -38.61 31.42 21.20
C PHE A 171 -37.12 31.07 21.35
N GLY A 172 -36.31 31.45 20.36
CA GLY A 172 -34.86 31.49 20.44
C GLY A 172 -34.18 30.90 19.21
N ASP A 173 -34.77 29.88 18.58
CA ASP A 173 -34.11 29.16 17.49
C ASP A 173 -34.07 29.99 16.19
N ARG A 174 -33.11 29.65 15.32
CA ARG A 174 -32.91 30.31 14.02
C ARG A 174 -32.61 29.30 12.89
N GLY A 175 -32.96 29.64 11.65
CA GLY A 175 -32.57 28.91 10.44
C GLY A 175 -32.92 29.64 9.15
N THR A 176 -32.52 29.10 8.00
CA THR A 176 -32.75 29.73 6.68
C THR A 176 -32.99 28.67 5.59
N ILE A 177 -33.98 28.92 4.73
CA ILE A 177 -34.32 28.15 3.52
C ILE A 177 -33.98 29.01 2.28
N LEU A 178 -33.53 28.39 1.19
CA LEU A 178 -33.02 29.07 -0.02
C LEU A 178 -33.77 28.64 -1.29
N TYR A 179 -34.44 29.58 -1.98
CA TYR A 179 -35.25 29.32 -3.18
C TYR A 179 -34.47 29.63 -4.48
N PRO A 180 -34.26 28.65 -5.37
CA PRO A 180 -33.73 28.89 -6.70
C PRO A 180 -34.86 29.26 -7.67
N ILE A 181 -35.24 30.54 -7.71
CA ILE A 181 -36.32 31.04 -8.58
C ILE A 181 -35.85 31.08 -10.03
N SER A 182 -36.63 30.48 -10.95
CA SER A 182 -36.22 30.25 -12.35
C SER A 182 -37.36 30.48 -13.35
N SER A 183 -37.06 30.48 -14.65
CA SER A 183 -38.07 30.57 -15.72
C SER A 183 -38.55 29.21 -16.26
N SER A 184 -38.08 28.09 -15.71
CA SER A 184 -38.21 26.76 -16.33
C SER A 184 -38.47 25.60 -15.38
N THR A 185 -38.69 25.86 -14.08
CA THR A 185 -38.88 24.83 -13.04
C THR A 185 -40.32 24.81 -12.56
N ASP A 186 -41.00 23.65 -12.60
CA ASP A 186 -42.41 23.53 -12.19
C ASP A 186 -42.76 22.27 -11.38
N GLN A 187 -41.76 21.64 -10.77
CA GLN A 187 -41.93 20.72 -9.63
C GLN A 187 -40.84 21.03 -8.60
N VAL A 188 -41.20 21.04 -7.32
CA VAL A 188 -40.37 21.65 -6.28
C VAL A 188 -40.45 20.91 -4.95
N THR A 189 -39.29 20.75 -4.31
CA THR A 189 -39.16 20.62 -2.85
C THR A 189 -37.85 21.28 -2.47
N VAL A 190 -37.89 22.30 -1.62
CA VAL A 190 -36.72 23.11 -1.23
C VAL A 190 -36.24 22.67 0.16
N SER A 191 -35.25 21.78 0.17
CA SER A 191 -34.64 21.26 1.40
C SER A 191 -33.32 21.97 1.71
N ALA A 192 -33.21 22.58 2.90
CA ALA A 192 -31.99 23.27 3.35
C ALA A 192 -31.42 22.62 4.62
N THR A 193 -30.21 22.03 4.52
CA THR A 193 -29.49 21.56 5.72
C THR A 193 -28.74 22.74 6.35
N VAL A 194 -29.29 23.31 7.42
CA VAL A 194 -28.77 24.56 8.00
C VAL A 194 -27.41 24.34 8.68
N SER A 195 -26.37 24.96 8.12
CA SER A 195 -25.03 24.99 8.71
C SER A 195 -24.92 26.00 9.86
N VAL A 196 -24.34 25.59 10.98
CA VAL A 196 -24.26 26.38 12.22
C VAL A 196 -23.34 27.60 12.11
N THR A 197 -23.92 28.76 11.78
CA THR A 197 -23.25 30.08 11.85
C THR A 197 -23.79 30.88 13.03
N GLY A 198 -23.19 30.70 14.21
CA GLY A 198 -23.61 31.39 15.43
C GLY A 198 -22.96 32.76 15.61
N GLY A 199 -23.73 33.84 15.49
CA GLY A 199 -23.27 35.19 15.86
C GLY A 199 -24.26 36.31 15.57
N ASP A 200 -24.55 37.13 16.59
CA ASP A 200 -25.23 38.42 16.46
C ASP A 200 -24.78 39.35 17.61
N GLY A 201 -24.85 40.67 17.41
CA GLY A 201 -24.41 41.69 18.38
C GLY A 201 -25.45 41.99 19.47
N GLY A 202 -25.16 42.76 20.52
CA GLY A 202 -23.95 43.45 20.97
C GLY A 202 -24.31 44.26 22.25
N GLY A 203 -23.43 45.00 22.92
CA GLY A 203 -21.99 45.25 22.77
C GLY A 203 -21.51 46.06 24.00
N GLY A 204 -20.20 46.24 24.17
CA GLY A 204 -19.68 46.92 25.38
C GLY A 204 -18.16 47.07 25.50
N SER A 205 -17.40 46.49 24.58
CA SER A 205 -15.99 46.77 24.32
C SER A 205 -15.72 46.39 22.87
N THR A 206 -14.91 47.16 22.15
CA THR A 206 -14.38 46.69 20.86
C THR A 206 -13.37 45.58 21.16
N PRO A 207 -13.62 44.31 20.78
CA PRO A 207 -12.54 43.34 20.80
C PRO A 207 -11.46 43.83 19.84
N THR A 208 -10.20 43.75 20.27
CA THR A 208 -9.09 43.81 19.32
C THR A 208 -9.26 42.63 18.38
N ALA A 209 -9.43 42.88 17.08
CA ALA A 209 -9.51 41.82 16.07
C ALA A 209 -8.29 40.90 16.20
N ASP A 210 -8.49 39.58 16.04
CA ASP A 210 -7.34 38.70 16.10
C ASP A 210 -6.43 38.92 14.89
N THR A 211 -5.13 38.82 15.15
CA THR A 211 -4.03 39.02 14.20
C THR A 211 -3.01 37.90 14.30
N THR A 212 -3.37 36.82 15.01
CA THR A 212 -2.55 35.63 15.25
C THR A 212 -3.00 34.54 14.30
N ALA A 213 -2.06 33.92 13.56
CA ALA A 213 -2.38 32.78 12.71
C ALA A 213 -2.39 31.46 13.51
N PRO A 214 -3.28 30.49 13.19
CA PRO A 214 -3.45 29.27 13.96
C PRO A 214 -2.19 28.38 13.90
N SER A 215 -1.66 27.94 15.05
CA SER A 215 -0.45 27.13 15.09
C SER A 215 -0.71 25.69 14.67
N ILE A 216 -0.30 25.32 13.46
CA ILE A 216 -0.41 23.97 12.90
C ILE A 216 0.57 23.01 13.61
N SER A 217 0.09 21.81 13.91
CA SER A 217 0.80 20.77 14.68
C SER A 217 0.31 19.36 14.30
N SER A 218 1.00 18.32 14.79
CA SER A 218 0.56 16.92 14.70
C SER A 218 0.26 16.39 13.29
N ILE A 219 0.92 16.92 12.24
CA ILE A 219 0.67 16.49 10.86
C ILE A 219 1.11 15.03 10.70
N THR A 220 0.22 14.20 10.15
CA THR A 220 0.43 12.77 9.92
C THR A 220 -0.20 12.33 8.60
N VAL A 221 0.41 11.35 7.94
CA VAL A 221 -0.16 10.63 6.79
C VAL A 221 -0.60 9.24 7.26
N SER A 222 -1.78 8.81 6.82
CA SER A 222 -2.41 7.52 7.15
C SER A 222 -3.31 7.06 6.01
N GLY A 223 -3.82 5.82 6.05
CA GLY A 223 -4.73 5.32 5.02
C GLY A 223 -4.14 5.37 3.60
N LEU A 224 -2.87 5.03 3.46
CA LEU A 224 -2.20 4.94 2.17
C LEU A 224 -2.71 3.71 1.40
N THR A 225 -3.10 3.93 0.15
CA THR A 225 -3.37 2.89 -0.86
C THR A 225 -2.60 3.22 -2.14
N ALA A 226 -2.82 2.50 -3.23
CA ALA A 226 -2.30 2.86 -4.55
C ALA A 226 -2.78 4.25 -5.03
N SER A 227 -4.00 4.66 -4.66
CA SER A 227 -4.65 5.86 -5.20
C SER A 227 -5.14 6.87 -4.16
N GLN A 228 -4.88 6.65 -2.86
CA GLN A 228 -5.37 7.50 -1.77
C GLN A 228 -4.35 7.71 -0.64
N ALA A 229 -4.46 8.85 0.04
CA ALA A 229 -3.68 9.20 1.24
C ALA A 229 -4.47 10.13 2.17
N THR A 230 -4.62 9.78 3.44
CA THR A 230 -5.31 10.63 4.44
C THR A 230 -4.33 11.45 5.26
N ILE A 231 -4.39 12.77 5.08
CA ILE A 231 -3.58 13.77 5.78
C ILE A 231 -4.38 14.34 6.96
N SER A 232 -3.86 14.18 8.18
CA SER A 232 -4.53 14.68 9.41
C SER A 232 -3.59 15.57 10.22
N TRP A 233 -4.11 16.65 10.82
CA TRP A 233 -3.33 17.61 11.63
C TRP A 233 -4.20 18.33 12.68
N THR A 234 -3.57 19.09 13.59
CA THR A 234 -4.25 19.86 14.65
C THR A 234 -3.81 21.32 14.70
N THR A 235 -4.71 22.22 15.09
CA THR A 235 -4.49 23.67 15.24
C THR A 235 -4.76 24.15 16.67
N SER A 236 -4.30 25.36 17.02
CA SER A 236 -4.50 26.00 18.33
C SER A 236 -5.93 26.46 18.62
N GLU A 237 -6.70 26.71 17.56
CA GLU A 237 -8.04 27.30 17.57
C GLU A 237 -8.81 26.82 16.32
N MET A 238 -10.10 27.14 16.22
CA MET A 238 -10.91 26.64 15.10
C MET A 238 -10.49 27.30 13.80
N ALA A 239 -10.05 26.50 12.83
CA ALA A 239 -9.55 26.97 11.54
C ALA A 239 -10.10 26.11 10.39
N THR A 240 -9.98 26.62 9.16
CA THR A 240 -10.30 25.86 7.94
C THR A 240 -9.31 24.73 7.68
N SER A 241 -9.72 23.76 6.85
CA SER A 241 -8.89 22.61 6.47
C SER A 241 -8.51 22.70 4.98
N ALA A 242 -7.22 22.79 4.65
CA ALA A 242 -6.73 22.68 3.28
C ALA A 242 -5.37 21.96 3.18
N VAL A 243 -5.15 21.25 2.08
CA VAL A 243 -3.89 20.58 1.72
C VAL A 243 -3.54 20.97 0.28
N ASP A 244 -2.38 21.58 0.09
CA ASP A 244 -1.78 21.75 -1.24
C ASP A 244 -0.88 20.55 -1.52
N TYR A 245 -1.00 19.91 -2.68
CA TYR A 245 -0.25 18.70 -3.01
C TYR A 245 0.11 18.58 -4.50
N GLY A 246 1.04 17.68 -4.84
CA GLY A 246 1.41 17.37 -6.22
C GLY A 246 2.66 16.50 -6.30
N THR A 247 3.05 16.08 -7.51
CA THR A 247 4.26 15.26 -7.75
C THR A 247 5.58 16.03 -7.58
N THR A 248 5.52 17.37 -7.43
CA THR A 248 6.67 18.24 -7.18
C THR A 248 6.42 19.20 -6.01
N ALA A 249 7.50 19.75 -5.44
CA ALA A 249 7.44 20.69 -4.32
C ALA A 249 6.82 22.07 -4.66
N SER A 250 6.49 22.32 -5.94
CA SER A 250 5.68 23.47 -6.37
C SER A 250 4.21 23.31 -6.00
N PHE A 251 3.75 22.07 -5.83
CA PHE A 251 2.34 21.64 -5.79
C PHE A 251 1.61 21.92 -7.11
N GLY A 252 0.47 21.26 -7.32
CA GLY A 252 -0.39 21.44 -8.50
C GLY A 252 -1.89 21.34 -8.19
N TYR A 253 -2.23 20.64 -7.11
CA TYR A 253 -3.60 20.40 -6.67
C TYR A 253 -3.83 20.99 -5.27
N THR A 254 -5.09 21.27 -4.93
CA THR A 254 -5.49 21.68 -3.59
C THR A 254 -6.78 20.98 -3.21
N SER A 255 -6.78 20.22 -2.12
CA SER A 255 -8.00 19.67 -1.50
C SER A 255 -8.32 20.49 -0.25
N SER A 256 -9.60 20.84 -0.05
CA SER A 256 -10.00 21.64 1.10
C SER A 256 -11.43 21.34 1.56
N SER A 257 -11.66 21.51 2.86
CA SER A 257 -13.00 21.63 3.45
C SER A 257 -13.15 23.05 3.99
N PRO A 258 -13.58 24.01 3.15
CA PRO A 258 -13.62 25.43 3.51
C PRO A 258 -14.81 25.80 4.40
N TYR A 259 -15.80 24.90 4.53
CA TYR A 259 -17.07 25.17 5.21
C TYR A 259 -17.13 24.67 6.67
N THR A 260 -16.03 24.14 7.20
CA THR A 260 -15.95 23.74 8.63
C THR A 260 -14.74 24.37 9.30
N TYR A 261 -14.97 25.04 10.44
CA TYR A 261 -13.93 25.54 11.34
C TYR A 261 -13.73 24.52 12.46
N VAL A 262 -12.56 23.87 12.49
CA VAL A 262 -12.24 22.78 13.43
C VAL A 262 -10.83 22.92 13.97
N THR A 263 -10.54 22.26 15.11
CA THR A 263 -9.18 22.18 15.71
C THR A 263 -8.46 20.88 15.38
N SER A 264 -9.17 19.90 14.81
CA SER A 264 -8.67 18.60 14.37
C SER A 264 -9.12 18.38 12.94
N HIS A 265 -8.17 18.37 12.02
CA HIS A 265 -8.39 18.34 10.59
C HIS A 265 -8.06 16.95 10.03
N SER A 266 -8.80 16.51 9.03
CA SER A 266 -8.45 15.36 8.21
C SER A 266 -8.95 15.56 6.80
N ILE A 267 -8.09 15.38 5.81
CA ILE A 267 -8.41 15.43 4.39
C ILE A 267 -7.84 14.18 3.73
N THR A 268 -8.71 13.40 3.09
CA THR A 268 -8.31 12.29 2.23
C THR A 268 -8.05 12.83 0.83
N LEU A 269 -6.84 12.64 0.34
CA LEU A 269 -6.45 12.82 -1.05
C LEU A 269 -6.80 11.52 -1.80
N THR A 270 -7.37 11.65 -2.99
CA THR A 270 -7.84 10.55 -3.84
C THR A 270 -7.49 10.85 -5.30
N GLY A 271 -7.53 9.84 -6.18
CA GLY A 271 -7.10 10.02 -7.58
C GLY A 271 -5.58 10.19 -7.71
N LEU A 272 -4.82 9.64 -6.77
CA LEU A 272 -3.37 9.62 -6.81
C LEU A 272 -2.89 8.50 -7.73
N SER A 273 -1.74 8.70 -8.37
CA SER A 273 -1.06 7.66 -9.16
C SER A 273 -0.41 6.62 -8.25
N GLU A 274 -0.41 5.37 -8.70
CA GLU A 274 0.25 4.24 -8.03
C GLU A 274 1.78 4.41 -8.00
N GLY A 275 2.44 3.93 -6.93
CA GLY A 275 3.90 4.05 -6.71
C GLY A 275 4.47 5.48 -6.59
N GLN A 276 3.68 6.50 -6.90
CA GLN A 276 4.12 7.88 -7.07
C GLN A 276 4.39 8.58 -5.73
N THR A 277 5.51 9.29 -5.67
CA THR A 277 5.83 10.18 -4.54
C THR A 277 5.16 11.54 -4.72
N TYR A 278 4.38 11.95 -3.71
CA TYR A 278 3.70 13.24 -3.64
C TYR A 278 4.32 14.12 -2.56
N TYR A 279 4.48 15.39 -2.90
CA TYR A 279 4.80 16.49 -1.99
C TYR A 279 3.50 17.14 -1.53
N PHE A 280 3.39 17.49 -0.25
CA PHE A 280 2.23 18.20 0.28
C PHE A 280 2.61 19.20 1.38
N ARG A 281 1.73 20.18 1.61
CA ARG A 281 1.73 21.04 2.80
C ARG A 281 0.28 21.30 3.22
N VAL A 282 0.04 21.56 4.51
CA VAL A 282 -1.29 21.87 5.01
C VAL A 282 -1.43 23.37 5.30
N ARG A 283 -2.61 23.92 5.04
CA ARG A 283 -2.98 25.32 5.29
C ARG A 283 -4.25 25.39 6.12
N SER A 284 -4.30 26.36 7.03
CA SER A 284 -5.45 26.60 7.90
C SER A 284 -5.58 28.10 8.17
N SER A 285 -6.78 28.64 8.00
CA SER A 285 -7.12 30.04 8.34
C SER A 285 -8.12 30.07 9.49
N ASP A 286 -7.92 30.98 10.46
CA ASP A 286 -8.91 31.23 11.52
C ASP A 286 -10.18 31.94 11.00
N THR A 287 -11.14 32.18 11.87
CA THR A 287 -12.39 32.91 11.56
C THR A 287 -12.18 34.41 11.26
N TYR A 288 -10.96 34.94 11.45
CA TYR A 288 -10.56 36.31 11.13
C TYR A 288 -9.67 36.39 9.87
N SER A 289 -9.52 35.27 9.13
CA SER A 289 -8.68 35.09 7.94
C SER A 289 -7.16 35.14 8.14
N ASN A 290 -6.66 35.06 9.38
CA ASN A 290 -5.23 34.85 9.66
C ASN A 290 -4.83 33.43 9.21
N GLN A 291 -3.95 33.31 8.22
CA GLN A 291 -3.55 32.03 7.64
C GLN A 291 -2.20 31.53 8.17
N ALA A 292 -2.14 30.23 8.49
CA ALA A 292 -0.90 29.49 8.70
C ALA A 292 -0.71 28.41 7.63
N THR A 293 0.56 28.05 7.40
CA THR A 293 1.00 27.08 6.39
C THR A 293 2.11 26.23 6.96
N SER A 294 2.09 24.90 6.76
CA SER A 294 3.16 24.02 7.21
C SER A 294 4.40 24.06 6.32
N SER A 295 5.50 23.48 6.79
CA SER A 295 6.57 23.02 5.91
C SER A 295 6.05 21.96 4.93
N THR A 296 6.69 21.86 3.77
CA THR A 296 6.51 20.75 2.83
C THR A 296 6.90 19.42 3.49
N GLN A 297 6.13 18.37 3.20
CA GLN A 297 6.37 16.98 3.57
C GLN A 297 6.11 16.11 2.33
N THR A 298 6.46 14.82 2.41
CA THR A 298 6.20 13.86 1.33
C THR A 298 5.53 12.59 1.85
N PHE A 299 4.85 11.90 0.95
CA PHE A 299 4.48 10.50 1.08
C PHE A 299 4.59 9.83 -0.29
N THR A 300 4.57 8.50 -0.30
CA THR A 300 4.48 7.70 -1.53
C THR A 300 3.22 6.85 -1.40
N THR A 301 2.46 6.71 -2.48
CA THR A 301 1.35 5.75 -2.55
C THR A 301 1.88 4.32 -2.41
N LEU A 302 0.98 3.36 -2.17
CA LEU A 302 1.35 1.96 -2.34
C LEU A 302 1.50 1.63 -3.84
N ASP A 303 2.04 0.46 -4.11
CA ASP A 303 2.19 -0.10 -5.44
C ASP A 303 1.83 -1.59 -5.37
N THR A 304 0.90 -1.99 -6.23
CA THR A 304 0.20 -3.28 -6.26
C THR A 304 0.03 -3.83 -7.69
N THR A 305 0.44 -3.08 -8.71
CA THR A 305 0.53 -3.55 -10.09
C THR A 305 1.81 -4.37 -10.26
N ALA A 306 1.77 -5.41 -11.10
CA ALA A 306 2.94 -6.22 -11.42
C ALA A 306 3.55 -5.77 -12.77
N PRO A 307 4.88 -5.87 -12.94
CA PRO A 307 5.53 -5.51 -14.19
C PRO A 307 4.96 -6.30 -15.37
N ALA A 308 4.63 -5.63 -16.45
CA ALA A 308 4.16 -6.22 -17.70
C ALA A 308 5.35 -6.60 -18.59
N ILE A 309 5.62 -7.90 -18.74
CA ILE A 309 6.68 -8.41 -19.61
C ILE A 309 6.26 -8.32 -21.08
N THR A 310 7.15 -7.78 -21.92
CA THR A 310 7.00 -7.62 -23.37
C THR A 310 8.29 -7.99 -24.11
N MET A 311 8.22 -8.11 -25.45
CA MET A 311 9.36 -8.33 -26.35
C MET A 311 10.31 -9.47 -25.92
N ILE A 312 9.74 -10.63 -25.58
CA ILE A 312 10.53 -11.82 -25.23
C ILE A 312 11.14 -12.40 -26.51
N GLU A 313 12.46 -12.38 -26.60
CA GLU A 313 13.24 -12.89 -27.74
C GLU A 313 14.41 -13.76 -27.26
N VAL A 314 14.94 -14.58 -28.15
CA VAL A 314 16.17 -15.35 -27.92
C VAL A 314 17.15 -15.10 -29.06
N VAL A 315 18.31 -14.56 -28.71
CA VAL A 315 19.43 -14.20 -29.61
C VAL A 315 20.71 -14.90 -29.15
N ASP A 316 21.85 -14.67 -29.82
CA ASP A 316 23.15 -15.31 -29.51
C ASP A 316 23.04 -16.84 -29.32
N ILE A 317 22.18 -17.50 -30.11
CA ILE A 317 22.05 -18.96 -30.11
C ILE A 317 23.35 -19.55 -30.66
N THR A 318 23.79 -20.64 -30.03
CA THR A 318 24.89 -21.50 -30.49
C THR A 318 24.52 -22.96 -30.19
N THR A 319 25.43 -23.90 -30.44
CA THR A 319 25.32 -25.30 -30.03
C THR A 319 25.24 -25.50 -28.51
N SER A 320 25.69 -24.54 -27.69
CA SER A 320 25.79 -24.70 -26.22
C SER A 320 25.37 -23.49 -25.37
N SER A 321 24.91 -22.41 -26.00
CA SER A 321 24.42 -21.19 -25.35
C SER A 321 23.24 -20.56 -26.08
N ALA A 322 22.50 -19.70 -25.38
CA ALA A 322 21.50 -18.80 -25.96
C ALA A 322 21.29 -17.61 -25.02
N ARG A 323 20.98 -16.42 -25.54
CA ARG A 323 20.66 -15.23 -24.75
C ARG A 323 19.18 -14.93 -24.83
N ALA A 324 18.47 -15.09 -23.72
CA ALA A 324 17.10 -14.60 -23.60
C ALA A 324 17.11 -13.10 -23.27
N THR A 325 16.26 -12.33 -23.95
CA THR A 325 16.05 -10.90 -23.74
C THR A 325 14.56 -10.60 -23.65
N TRP A 326 14.19 -9.64 -22.79
CA TRP A 326 12.81 -9.14 -22.69
C TRP A 326 12.81 -7.73 -22.10
N THR A 327 11.65 -7.07 -22.12
CA THR A 327 11.45 -5.77 -21.49
C THR A 327 10.29 -5.79 -20.49
N THR A 328 10.29 -4.82 -19.58
CA THR A 328 9.18 -4.51 -18.68
C THR A 328 8.85 -3.01 -18.73
N ASN A 329 7.59 -2.66 -18.45
CA ASN A 329 7.11 -1.28 -18.35
C ASN A 329 7.70 -0.50 -17.15
N GLU A 330 8.29 -1.19 -16.19
CA GLU A 330 8.85 -0.64 -14.95
C GLU A 330 10.13 -1.39 -14.53
N SER A 331 10.87 -0.89 -13.55
CA SER A 331 12.16 -1.49 -13.18
C SER A 331 12.00 -2.75 -12.33
N ALA A 332 12.20 -3.93 -12.93
CA ALA A 332 11.97 -5.22 -12.32
C ALA A 332 13.24 -6.12 -12.31
N THR A 333 13.21 -7.20 -11.54
CA THR A 333 14.23 -8.26 -11.56
C THR A 333 14.16 -9.12 -12.82
N SER A 334 15.22 -9.89 -13.08
CA SER A 334 15.35 -10.76 -14.25
C SER A 334 15.46 -12.22 -13.82
N VAL A 335 14.44 -13.05 -14.04
CA VAL A 335 14.48 -14.51 -13.75
C VAL A 335 14.05 -15.29 -14.99
N ILE A 336 14.71 -16.41 -15.26
CA ILE A 336 14.34 -17.35 -16.32
C ILE A 336 14.44 -18.80 -15.80
N GLU A 337 13.36 -19.56 -15.96
CA GLU A 337 13.35 -21.01 -15.73
C GLU A 337 13.26 -21.73 -17.08
N TYR A 338 14.08 -22.76 -17.27
CA TYR A 338 14.25 -23.42 -18.56
C TYR A 338 14.56 -24.92 -18.43
N GLY A 339 14.30 -25.68 -19.49
CA GLY A 339 14.61 -27.12 -19.57
C GLY A 339 14.10 -27.74 -20.87
N THR A 340 14.38 -29.02 -21.12
CA THR A 340 13.95 -29.71 -22.37
C THR A 340 12.47 -30.11 -22.38
N THR A 341 11.67 -29.63 -21.42
CA THR A 341 10.22 -29.85 -21.29
C THR A 341 9.60 -28.70 -20.50
N THR A 342 8.28 -28.52 -20.57
CA THR A 342 7.48 -27.57 -19.75
C THR A 342 7.42 -27.89 -18.25
N SER A 343 8.15 -28.90 -17.77
CA SER A 343 8.46 -29.05 -16.33
C SER A 343 9.69 -28.23 -15.90
N TYR A 344 10.40 -27.65 -16.87
CA TYR A 344 11.67 -26.93 -16.71
C TYR A 344 12.69 -27.75 -15.91
N GLY A 345 13.58 -27.11 -15.15
CA GLY A 345 14.54 -27.82 -14.28
C GLY A 345 15.84 -27.06 -13.99
N SER A 346 16.14 -26.04 -14.79
CA SER A 346 17.23 -25.09 -14.57
C SER A 346 16.65 -23.68 -14.35
N THR A 347 17.36 -22.86 -13.57
CA THR A 347 16.99 -21.46 -13.30
C THR A 347 18.24 -20.59 -13.45
N SER A 348 18.08 -19.40 -14.03
CA SER A 348 19.09 -18.34 -14.03
C SER A 348 18.43 -17.00 -13.66
N SER A 349 19.17 -16.10 -13.01
CA SER A 349 18.62 -14.83 -12.54
C SER A 349 19.64 -13.72 -12.31
N ASP A 350 19.20 -12.49 -12.54
CA ASP A 350 19.79 -11.27 -11.99
C ASP A 350 18.75 -10.54 -11.13
N LEU A 351 19.20 -10.01 -9.99
CA LEU A 351 18.39 -9.28 -9.01
C LEU A 351 18.60 -7.76 -9.10
N SER A 352 19.27 -7.28 -10.16
CA SER A 352 19.23 -5.87 -10.55
C SER A 352 17.81 -5.48 -11.00
N PHE A 353 17.38 -4.26 -10.66
CA PHE A 353 16.11 -3.70 -11.11
C PHE A 353 16.35 -2.91 -12.40
N VAL A 354 15.80 -3.39 -13.51
CA VAL A 354 15.97 -2.85 -14.86
C VAL A 354 14.69 -3.01 -15.67
N THR A 355 14.52 -2.21 -16.73
CA THR A 355 13.42 -2.33 -17.72
C THR A 355 13.80 -3.13 -18.96
N SER A 356 15.10 -3.38 -19.18
CA SER A 356 15.64 -4.17 -20.28
C SER A 356 16.47 -5.32 -19.72
N HIS A 357 15.99 -6.55 -19.90
CA HIS A 357 16.52 -7.77 -19.30
C HIS A 357 17.37 -8.54 -20.31
N SER A 358 18.48 -9.13 -19.86
CA SER A 358 19.28 -10.04 -20.68
C SER A 358 19.93 -11.12 -19.81
N ILE A 359 19.61 -12.38 -20.07
CA ILE A 359 20.21 -13.54 -19.39
C ILE A 359 20.85 -14.46 -20.42
N LEU A 360 22.14 -14.73 -20.25
CA LEU A 360 22.86 -15.73 -21.04
C LEU A 360 22.68 -17.11 -20.39
N LEU A 361 22.08 -18.03 -21.14
CA LEU A 361 22.01 -19.46 -20.85
C LEU A 361 23.27 -20.14 -21.42
N THR A 362 23.86 -21.06 -20.65
CA THR A 362 25.11 -21.76 -21.01
C THR A 362 25.09 -23.21 -20.56
N GLY A 363 25.86 -24.07 -21.22
CA GLY A 363 25.88 -25.50 -20.92
C GLY A 363 24.65 -26.23 -21.45
N LEU A 364 24.07 -25.73 -22.54
CA LEU A 364 23.00 -26.38 -23.28
C LEU A 364 23.55 -27.55 -24.11
N THR A 365 22.67 -28.45 -24.53
CA THR A 365 22.96 -29.51 -25.50
C THR A 365 22.68 -29.00 -26.91
N ASP A 366 23.44 -29.48 -27.90
CA ASP A 366 23.31 -29.20 -29.32
C ASP A 366 21.99 -29.72 -29.92
N GLY A 367 21.52 -29.08 -30.99
CA GLY A 367 20.33 -29.47 -31.76
C GLY A 367 19.04 -29.67 -30.94
N THR A 368 18.97 -29.08 -29.74
CA THR A 368 18.00 -29.46 -28.69
C THR A 368 17.03 -28.33 -28.42
N THR A 369 15.73 -28.62 -28.49
CA THR A 369 14.68 -27.66 -28.13
C THR A 369 14.57 -27.53 -26.61
N TYR A 370 14.65 -26.28 -26.14
CA TYR A 370 14.42 -25.88 -24.76
C TYR A 370 13.11 -25.09 -24.65
N HIS A 371 12.32 -25.47 -23.65
CA HIS A 371 11.19 -24.71 -23.12
C HIS A 371 11.69 -23.77 -22.02
N PHE A 372 11.13 -22.56 -21.94
CA PHE A 372 11.42 -21.60 -20.89
C PHE A 372 10.25 -20.66 -20.61
N PHE A 373 10.22 -20.06 -19.43
CA PHE A 373 9.44 -18.86 -19.15
C PHE A 373 10.31 -17.85 -18.39
N VAL A 374 9.96 -16.57 -18.52
CA VAL A 374 10.60 -15.47 -17.79
C VAL A 374 9.69 -14.95 -16.68
N GLN A 375 10.30 -14.54 -15.58
CA GLN A 375 9.67 -13.96 -14.41
C GLN A 375 10.37 -12.64 -14.05
N SER A 376 9.58 -11.63 -13.71
CA SER A 376 10.07 -10.33 -13.26
C SER A 376 9.25 -9.84 -12.08
N SER A 377 9.95 -9.28 -11.10
CA SER A 377 9.37 -8.72 -9.86
C SER A 377 9.88 -7.30 -9.64
N ASP A 378 8.98 -6.37 -9.33
CA ASP A 378 9.30 -4.99 -8.96
C ASP A 378 9.91 -4.87 -7.53
N ALA A 379 10.18 -3.64 -7.11
CA ALA A 379 10.76 -3.33 -5.80
C ALA A 379 9.74 -3.37 -4.64
N SER A 380 8.44 -3.36 -4.92
CA SER A 380 7.34 -3.47 -3.95
C SER A 380 7.04 -4.94 -3.60
N GLY A 381 7.33 -5.85 -4.54
CA GLY A 381 7.21 -7.29 -4.42
C GLY A 381 6.07 -7.90 -5.23
N ASN A 382 5.45 -7.15 -6.16
CA ASN A 382 4.52 -7.74 -7.12
C ASN A 382 5.36 -8.51 -8.18
N SER A 383 4.73 -9.37 -8.99
CA SER A 383 5.47 -10.29 -9.86
C SER A 383 4.60 -10.82 -11.00
N THR A 384 5.19 -10.93 -12.19
CA THR A 384 4.56 -11.59 -13.35
C THR A 384 5.39 -12.77 -13.86
N THR A 385 4.76 -13.61 -14.68
CA THR A 385 5.40 -14.70 -15.42
C THR A 385 4.89 -14.74 -16.86
N SER A 386 5.77 -14.93 -17.84
CA SER A 386 5.36 -15.15 -19.22
C SER A 386 4.63 -16.48 -19.42
N SER A 387 4.03 -16.67 -20.60
CA SER A 387 3.75 -18.00 -21.12
C SER A 387 5.03 -18.80 -21.34
N ASP A 388 4.89 -20.12 -21.54
CA ASP A 388 5.95 -20.97 -22.09
C ASP A 388 6.38 -20.45 -23.48
N GLN A 389 7.68 -20.45 -23.69
CA GLN A 389 8.38 -20.04 -24.92
C GLN A 389 9.40 -21.11 -25.28
N THR A 390 9.76 -21.22 -26.56
CA THR A 390 10.73 -22.23 -27.02
C THR A 390 11.81 -21.65 -27.91
N PHE A 391 13.02 -22.17 -27.76
CA PHE A 391 14.10 -22.03 -28.73
C PHE A 391 14.77 -23.39 -28.94
N THR A 392 15.53 -23.54 -30.02
CA THR A 392 16.35 -24.72 -30.28
C THR A 392 17.79 -24.26 -30.45
N THR A 393 18.75 -24.91 -29.80
CA THR A 393 20.19 -24.68 -30.04
C THR A 393 20.58 -25.10 -31.45
N ASP A 394 21.66 -24.51 -31.96
CA ASP A 394 22.21 -24.95 -33.25
C ASP A 394 22.64 -26.42 -33.16
N ALA A 395 22.55 -27.13 -34.29
CA ALA A 395 23.11 -28.46 -34.41
C ALA A 395 24.64 -28.37 -34.56
N ASP A 396 25.34 -29.38 -34.04
CA ASP A 396 26.78 -29.55 -34.25
C ASP A 396 27.03 -30.07 -35.67
N ASP A 397 27.80 -29.32 -36.48
CA ASP A 397 28.01 -29.59 -37.91
C ASP A 397 29.20 -30.55 -38.13
N VAL A 398 29.03 -31.54 -39.01
CA VAL A 398 30.11 -32.49 -39.36
C VAL A 398 31.29 -31.77 -40.04
N PRO A 399 32.53 -31.96 -39.56
CA PRO A 399 33.69 -31.25 -40.09
C PRO A 399 33.98 -31.63 -41.55
N ALA A 400 34.49 -30.67 -42.30
CA ALA A 400 34.82 -30.87 -43.71
C ALA A 400 35.96 -31.90 -43.92
N ASN A 401 35.97 -32.56 -45.09
CA ASN A 401 37.07 -33.44 -45.48
C ASN A 401 38.41 -32.68 -45.52
N VAL A 402 39.51 -33.36 -45.22
CA VAL A 402 40.84 -32.80 -45.42
C VAL A 402 41.04 -32.42 -46.90
N SER A 403 41.64 -31.26 -47.13
CA SER A 403 41.90 -30.73 -48.47
C SER A 403 43.33 -31.00 -48.93
N SER A 404 43.60 -30.88 -50.23
CA SER A 404 44.93 -31.07 -50.82
C SER A 404 45.62 -32.39 -50.45
N LEU A 405 44.85 -33.48 -50.27
CA LEU A 405 45.38 -34.80 -50.00
C LEU A 405 46.24 -35.30 -51.18
N THR A 406 47.53 -35.43 -50.93
CA THR A 406 48.55 -35.92 -51.87
C THR A 406 49.23 -37.17 -51.31
N VAL A 407 49.76 -38.00 -52.22
CA VAL A 407 50.53 -39.20 -51.90
C VAL A 407 51.78 -39.17 -52.77
N THR A 408 52.96 -39.29 -52.17
CA THR A 408 54.25 -39.39 -52.88
C THR A 408 54.78 -40.82 -52.75
N GLU A 409 55.30 -41.35 -53.87
CA GLU A 409 55.72 -42.75 -53.99
C GLU A 409 57.22 -42.89 -53.73
N GLU A 410 57.60 -43.75 -52.77
CA GLU A 410 58.98 -43.99 -52.34
C GLU A 410 59.28 -45.50 -52.27
N ASP A 411 60.54 -45.87 -52.00
CA ASP A 411 60.92 -47.29 -51.86
C ASP A 411 60.34 -47.89 -50.57
N THR A 412 59.45 -48.87 -50.72
CA THR A 412 58.68 -49.55 -49.65
C THR A 412 57.83 -48.64 -48.76
N GLN A 413 57.58 -47.40 -49.18
CA GLN A 413 56.94 -46.35 -48.39
C GLN A 413 56.03 -45.47 -49.25
N LEU A 414 55.00 -44.88 -48.63
CA LEU A 414 54.16 -43.84 -49.23
C LEU A 414 54.00 -42.70 -48.22
N THR A 415 54.37 -41.48 -48.61
CA THR A 415 54.21 -40.28 -47.77
C THR A 415 52.95 -39.54 -48.18
N LEU A 416 52.00 -39.45 -47.24
CA LEU A 416 50.73 -38.71 -47.39
C LEU A 416 50.86 -37.31 -46.78
N SER A 417 50.29 -36.31 -47.44
CA SER A 417 50.21 -34.93 -46.93
C SER A 417 48.87 -34.30 -47.29
N TRP A 418 48.31 -33.50 -46.39
CA TRP A 418 47.00 -32.84 -46.55
C TRP A 418 46.91 -31.56 -45.70
N ILE A 419 45.82 -30.81 -45.88
CA ILE A 419 45.47 -29.63 -45.10
C ILE A 419 44.18 -29.93 -44.32
N ASN A 420 44.22 -29.72 -43.00
CA ASN A 420 43.08 -29.96 -42.11
C ASN A 420 41.96 -28.93 -42.38
N PRO A 421 40.68 -29.29 -42.17
CA PRO A 421 39.59 -28.32 -42.25
C PRO A 421 39.77 -27.23 -41.19
N SER A 422 39.25 -26.04 -41.45
CA SER A 422 39.32 -24.89 -40.53
C SER A 422 38.25 -24.95 -39.43
N ASP A 423 37.88 -26.15 -39.00
CA ASP A 423 36.79 -26.33 -38.05
C ASP A 423 37.21 -25.99 -36.61
N THR A 424 36.27 -25.49 -35.82
CA THR A 424 36.58 -24.82 -34.55
C THR A 424 36.81 -25.78 -33.39
N ASP A 425 36.28 -27.00 -33.47
CA ASP A 425 36.40 -28.04 -32.45
C ASP A 425 37.15 -29.31 -32.95
N LEU A 426 37.67 -29.27 -34.19
CA LEU A 426 38.36 -30.36 -34.87
C LEU A 426 39.34 -31.08 -33.92
N THR A 427 39.01 -32.31 -33.56
CA THR A 427 39.71 -33.08 -32.53
C THR A 427 40.76 -34.02 -33.12
N GLY A 428 40.58 -34.52 -34.34
CA GLY A 428 41.59 -35.34 -34.99
C GLY A 428 41.33 -35.70 -36.44
N ILE A 429 42.34 -36.34 -37.04
CA ILE A 429 42.28 -36.95 -38.36
C ILE A 429 42.61 -38.44 -38.20
N ARG A 430 41.79 -39.33 -38.77
CA ARG A 430 42.04 -40.78 -38.82
C ARG A 430 42.37 -41.22 -40.23
N GLY A 431 43.48 -41.94 -40.39
CA GLY A 431 43.89 -42.55 -41.66
C GLY A 431 43.68 -44.06 -41.67
N LEU A 432 43.04 -44.58 -42.72
CA LEU A 432 42.91 -46.02 -43.01
C LEU A 432 43.67 -46.38 -44.28
N ILE A 433 44.24 -47.59 -44.34
CA ILE A 433 44.85 -48.20 -45.53
C ILE A 433 44.20 -49.56 -45.85
N CYS A 434 44.00 -49.86 -47.14
CA CYS A 434 43.52 -51.16 -47.62
C CYS A 434 44.17 -51.55 -48.95
N THR A 435 44.14 -52.84 -49.28
CA THR A 435 44.74 -53.41 -50.51
C THR A 435 43.74 -53.66 -51.64
N ASP A 436 42.47 -53.85 -51.31
CA ASP A 436 41.45 -54.38 -52.24
C ASP A 436 40.35 -53.36 -52.59
N GLY A 437 40.55 -52.08 -52.24
CA GLY A 437 39.66 -50.96 -52.53
C GLY A 437 39.81 -49.82 -51.53
N TYR A 438 39.16 -48.68 -51.78
CA TYR A 438 39.08 -47.56 -50.83
C TYR A 438 38.27 -47.93 -49.58
N PRO A 439 38.61 -47.41 -48.38
CA PRO A 439 37.79 -47.60 -47.19
C PRO A 439 36.40 -46.99 -47.37
N THR A 440 35.37 -47.68 -46.90
CA THR A 440 33.97 -47.23 -47.00
C THR A 440 33.52 -46.37 -45.82
N SER A 441 34.29 -46.36 -44.73
CA SER A 441 34.00 -45.60 -43.49
C SER A 441 35.25 -45.46 -42.61
N PRO A 442 35.29 -44.52 -41.65
CA PRO A 442 36.37 -44.37 -40.65
C PRO A 442 36.46 -45.52 -39.62
N SER A 443 35.65 -46.57 -39.79
CA SER A 443 35.58 -47.78 -38.97
C SER A 443 35.55 -49.06 -39.81
N ASP A 444 35.95 -48.98 -41.09
CA ASP A 444 35.98 -50.11 -42.02
C ASP A 444 36.93 -51.22 -41.54
N THR A 445 36.39 -52.41 -41.30
CA THR A 445 37.11 -53.53 -40.68
C THR A 445 37.98 -54.33 -41.66
N ASP A 446 37.78 -54.14 -42.96
CA ASP A 446 38.61 -54.78 -43.99
C ASP A 446 39.87 -53.94 -44.31
N CYS A 447 39.98 -52.76 -43.69
CA CYS A 447 41.10 -51.82 -43.75
C CYS A 447 41.83 -51.74 -42.39
N THR A 448 43.07 -51.24 -42.40
CA THR A 448 43.88 -51.02 -41.19
C THR A 448 43.99 -49.53 -40.87
N VAL A 449 43.68 -49.12 -39.63
CA VAL A 449 43.96 -47.76 -39.16
C VAL A 449 45.47 -47.58 -39.00
N ILE A 450 46.04 -46.61 -39.72
CA ILE A 450 47.47 -46.31 -39.75
C ILE A 450 47.86 -45.14 -38.85
N PHE A 451 46.96 -44.17 -38.65
CA PHE A 451 47.11 -43.09 -37.68
C PHE A 451 45.75 -42.59 -37.18
N ASP A 452 45.77 -41.97 -36.00
CA ASP A 452 44.63 -41.31 -35.39
C ASP A 452 45.15 -40.13 -34.53
N GLY A 453 44.76 -38.90 -34.88
CA GLY A 453 45.19 -37.66 -34.21
C GLY A 453 45.30 -36.46 -35.16
N LEU A 454 45.56 -35.27 -34.62
CA LEU A 454 45.57 -33.99 -35.36
C LEU A 454 46.84 -33.79 -36.20
N LEU A 455 47.09 -34.69 -37.17
CA LEU A 455 48.22 -34.64 -38.11
C LEU A 455 47.88 -33.88 -39.39
N THR A 456 48.90 -33.46 -40.14
CA THR A 456 48.79 -32.93 -41.52
C THR A 456 49.57 -33.76 -42.54
N SER A 457 50.38 -34.72 -42.09
CA SER A 457 51.09 -35.69 -42.94
C SER A 457 51.36 -36.99 -42.19
N PHE A 458 51.59 -38.07 -42.93
CA PHE A 458 51.92 -39.38 -42.39
C PHE A 458 52.69 -40.23 -43.39
N ILE A 459 53.71 -40.96 -42.92
CA ILE A 459 54.51 -41.88 -43.75
C ILE A 459 54.07 -43.32 -43.47
N ALA A 460 53.41 -43.95 -44.44
CA ALA A 460 53.07 -45.37 -44.40
C ALA A 460 54.30 -46.19 -44.83
N THR A 461 54.81 -47.05 -43.93
CA THR A 461 56.11 -47.74 -44.12
C THR A 461 55.99 -49.26 -44.08
N GLY A 462 56.96 -49.95 -44.68
CA GLY A 462 56.96 -51.42 -44.78
C GLY A 462 55.96 -51.96 -45.81
N LEU A 463 55.59 -51.13 -46.77
CA LEU A 463 54.71 -51.46 -47.89
C LEU A 463 55.47 -52.27 -48.94
N MET A 464 54.78 -53.11 -49.71
CA MET A 464 55.39 -53.85 -50.80
C MET A 464 55.41 -52.99 -52.07
N ASN A 465 56.58 -52.89 -52.71
CA ASN A 465 56.69 -52.27 -54.03
C ASN A 465 55.78 -52.97 -55.04
N ASP A 466 55.37 -52.22 -56.06
CA ASP A 466 54.44 -52.65 -57.11
C ASP A 466 53.05 -53.11 -56.62
N THR A 467 52.71 -52.85 -55.36
CA THR A 467 51.37 -53.09 -54.79
C THR A 467 50.64 -51.77 -54.63
N THR A 468 49.45 -51.63 -55.24
CA THR A 468 48.59 -50.46 -55.01
C THR A 468 47.98 -50.52 -53.61
N TYR A 469 48.12 -49.43 -52.86
CA TYR A 469 47.44 -49.22 -51.59
C TYR A 469 46.44 -48.08 -51.73
N TYR A 470 45.26 -48.27 -51.13
CA TYR A 470 44.18 -47.31 -51.09
C TYR A 470 44.07 -46.72 -49.69
N PHE A 471 43.82 -45.42 -49.61
CA PHE A 471 43.76 -44.66 -48.37
C PHE A 471 42.45 -43.90 -48.25
N GLY A 472 41.98 -43.75 -47.02
CA GLY A 472 40.93 -42.80 -46.65
C GLY A 472 41.36 -42.02 -45.42
N VAL A 473 41.25 -40.70 -45.50
CA VAL A 473 41.66 -39.75 -44.46
C VAL A 473 40.43 -38.96 -44.02
N PHE A 474 39.98 -39.22 -42.79
CA PHE A 474 38.71 -38.77 -42.24
C PHE A 474 38.98 -37.77 -41.11
N ALA A 475 38.49 -36.53 -41.23
CA ALA A 475 38.48 -35.55 -40.14
C ALA A 475 37.34 -35.87 -39.15
N TYR A 476 37.52 -35.53 -37.87
CA TYR A 476 36.49 -35.68 -36.84
C TYR A 476 36.59 -34.62 -35.72
N ASP A 477 35.42 -34.24 -35.23
CA ASP A 477 35.13 -33.22 -34.20
C ASP A 477 35.20 -33.77 -32.76
N ALA A 478 34.85 -32.95 -31.77
CA ALA A 478 34.82 -33.34 -30.35
C ALA A 478 33.64 -34.25 -30.00
N ALA A 479 32.55 -34.24 -30.77
CA ALA A 479 31.40 -35.14 -30.64
C ALA A 479 31.65 -36.54 -31.26
N LEU A 480 32.78 -36.72 -31.98
CA LEU A 480 33.15 -37.88 -32.78
C LEU A 480 32.23 -38.13 -33.98
N GLN A 481 31.64 -37.08 -34.55
CA GLN A 481 31.13 -37.14 -35.93
C GLN A 481 32.32 -37.18 -36.90
N PHE A 482 32.14 -37.76 -38.08
CA PHE A 482 33.24 -37.95 -39.04
C PHE A 482 32.86 -37.40 -40.41
N ALA A 483 33.82 -36.69 -41.01
CA ALA A 483 33.78 -36.31 -42.41
C ALA A 483 33.65 -37.56 -43.32
N SER A 484 33.15 -37.38 -44.54
CA SER A 484 32.93 -38.49 -45.50
C SER A 484 34.21 -39.19 -45.98
N GLY A 485 35.38 -38.58 -45.78
CA GLY A 485 36.70 -39.09 -46.10
C GLY A 485 37.27 -38.52 -47.40
N ALA A 486 38.49 -37.99 -47.33
CA ALA A 486 39.31 -37.75 -48.52
C ALA A 486 39.99 -39.07 -48.94
N LEU A 487 39.90 -39.43 -50.21
CA LEU A 487 40.38 -40.71 -50.74
C LEU A 487 41.57 -40.51 -51.68
N ALA A 488 42.61 -41.33 -51.52
CA ALA A 488 43.79 -41.33 -52.40
C ALA A 488 44.42 -42.73 -52.49
N SER A 489 45.29 -42.97 -53.48
CA SER A 489 45.98 -44.25 -53.66
C SER A 489 47.39 -44.06 -54.20
N GLY A 490 48.30 -44.96 -53.86
CA GLY A 490 49.68 -44.96 -54.36
C GLY A 490 50.27 -46.38 -54.44
N MET A 491 51.41 -46.51 -55.12
CA MET A 491 52.09 -47.77 -55.45
C MET A 491 53.60 -47.59 -55.21
N PRO A 492 54.18 -48.10 -54.10
CA PRO A 492 55.59 -47.87 -53.77
C PRO A 492 56.52 -48.40 -54.85
N ARG A 493 57.65 -47.72 -55.10
CA ARG A 493 58.62 -48.06 -56.14
C ARG A 493 60.04 -47.72 -55.69
N ALA A 494 60.98 -48.60 -56.02
CA ALA A 494 62.40 -48.31 -55.87
C ALA A 494 62.83 -47.23 -56.88
N SER A 495 63.60 -46.25 -56.43
CA SER A 495 64.18 -45.21 -57.29
C SER A 495 65.18 -45.82 -58.30
N GLU A 496 65.04 -45.47 -59.58
CA GLU A 496 66.00 -45.87 -60.61
C GLU A 496 67.29 -45.03 -60.47
N GLU A 497 68.47 -45.67 -60.53
CA GLU A 497 69.75 -45.10 -60.10
C GLU A 497 70.39 -44.25 -61.22
N GLU A 498 70.22 -42.92 -61.15
CA GLU A 498 70.80 -42.00 -62.13
C GLU A 498 72.33 -41.84 -61.98
N LEU A 499 73.04 -41.86 -63.12
CA LEU A 499 74.49 -41.72 -63.22
C LEU A 499 74.87 -40.41 -63.93
N PRO A 500 76.00 -39.77 -63.57
CA PRO A 500 76.28 -38.37 -63.93
C PRO A 500 76.67 -38.13 -65.39
N SER A 501 76.57 -36.84 -65.76
CA SER A 501 76.85 -36.18 -67.05
C SER A 501 78.28 -36.28 -67.58
N ASP A 502 78.46 -36.06 -68.89
CA ASP A 502 79.66 -35.41 -69.48
C ASP A 502 79.38 -34.76 -70.86
N GLU A 503 80.15 -33.69 -71.12
CA GLU A 503 80.42 -32.80 -72.29
C GLU A 503 80.47 -33.40 -73.74
N GLU A 504 80.51 -32.67 -74.88
CA GLU A 504 80.20 -31.28 -75.34
C GLU A 504 80.54 -31.18 -76.89
N THR A 505 80.31 -30.03 -77.56
CA THR A 505 80.95 -29.53 -78.84
C THR A 505 80.27 -29.87 -80.22
N PRO A 506 80.54 -29.15 -81.36
CA PRO A 506 79.62 -28.06 -81.83
C PRO A 506 79.52 -27.87 -83.40
N ASP A 507 79.02 -26.68 -83.81
CA ASP A 507 79.22 -25.93 -85.10
C ASP A 507 78.65 -26.40 -86.47
N GLU A 508 77.75 -25.59 -87.07
CA GLU A 508 77.96 -24.86 -88.36
C GLU A 508 76.83 -23.80 -88.62
N GLU A 509 76.95 -22.94 -89.64
CA GLU A 509 76.43 -21.54 -89.63
C GLU A 509 75.10 -21.20 -90.37
N ASP A 510 74.47 -20.11 -89.88
CA ASP A 510 73.58 -19.05 -90.47
C ASP A 510 73.51 -18.92 -92.03
N PRO A 511 72.43 -18.40 -92.71
CA PRO A 511 71.35 -17.54 -92.17
C PRO A 511 69.89 -17.74 -92.67
N GLY A 512 68.93 -17.09 -91.96
CA GLY A 512 67.80 -16.41 -92.63
C GLY A 512 66.38 -16.51 -92.02
N ASP A 513 65.92 -15.40 -91.44
CA ASP A 513 64.54 -14.94 -91.17
C ASP A 513 63.62 -15.65 -90.14
N ASP A 514 62.77 -14.79 -89.54
CA ASP A 514 61.53 -14.95 -88.77
C ASP A 514 61.53 -15.56 -87.33
N ASP A 515 61.30 -14.62 -86.40
CA ASP A 515 60.55 -14.67 -85.12
C ASP A 515 61.17 -15.20 -83.78
N ILE A 516 61.19 -14.25 -82.82
CA ILE A 516 61.15 -14.38 -81.34
C ILE A 516 62.45 -14.83 -80.61
N PRO A 517 63.20 -13.88 -79.99
CA PRO A 517 64.27 -14.16 -79.01
C PRO A 517 63.79 -14.04 -77.54
N GLY A 518 64.56 -14.64 -76.62
CA GLY A 518 64.40 -14.55 -75.16
C GLY A 518 65.71 -14.16 -74.44
N ASP A 519 65.98 -14.84 -73.32
CA ASP A 519 67.14 -14.75 -72.39
C ASP A 519 67.16 -13.47 -71.52
N GLU A 520 67.26 -13.47 -70.18
CA GLU A 520 67.95 -14.27 -69.13
C GLU A 520 69.36 -13.79 -68.74
N ASP A 521 69.56 -13.53 -67.43
CA ASP A 521 70.85 -13.57 -66.72
C ASP A 521 70.63 -13.48 -65.17
N VAL A 522 71.00 -14.52 -64.39
CA VAL A 522 70.85 -14.59 -62.91
C VAL A 522 71.96 -15.47 -62.30
N PRO A 523 72.76 -15.00 -61.31
CA PRO A 523 72.75 -15.67 -59.99
C PRO A 523 73.17 -14.84 -58.75
N GLY A 524 72.64 -15.17 -57.56
CA GLY A 524 73.38 -15.01 -56.28
C GLY A 524 72.62 -14.47 -55.05
N ASP A 525 72.02 -15.39 -54.27
CA ASP A 525 71.79 -15.37 -52.80
C ASP A 525 71.40 -14.04 -52.07
N ASP A 526 70.11 -13.80 -51.79
CA ASP A 526 69.47 -13.97 -50.45
C ASP A 526 67.92 -13.72 -50.53
N ASP A 527 67.13 -14.37 -49.66
CA ASP A 527 65.66 -14.27 -49.38
C ASP A 527 64.59 -13.87 -50.47
N THR A 528 63.40 -14.49 -50.41
CA THR A 528 62.34 -14.48 -51.46
C THR A 528 61.25 -13.39 -51.40
N PRO A 529 60.94 -12.68 -52.51
CA PRO A 529 59.71 -11.87 -52.70
C PRO A 529 58.98 -12.03 -54.08
N GLY A 530 57.83 -11.35 -54.27
CA GLY A 530 57.06 -11.22 -55.54
C GLY A 530 55.65 -11.84 -55.48
N ASP A 531 54.49 -11.20 -55.72
CA ASP A 531 54.04 -9.91 -56.33
C ASP A 531 53.84 -9.83 -57.87
N GLU A 532 52.75 -9.17 -58.28
CA GLU A 532 52.44 -8.54 -59.58
C GLU A 532 51.41 -7.41 -59.33
N GLU A 533 51.30 -6.34 -60.14
CA GLU A 533 52.26 -5.24 -60.35
C GLU A 533 51.45 -3.99 -60.86
N THR A 534 52.09 -2.82 -60.96
CA THR A 534 51.49 -1.53 -61.41
C THR A 534 51.99 -1.13 -62.81
N PRO A 535 51.49 -0.04 -63.45
CA PRO A 535 52.39 1.13 -63.61
C PRO A 535 51.78 2.55 -63.91
N ILE A 536 52.47 3.58 -63.38
CA ILE A 536 53.03 4.80 -64.08
C ILE A 536 52.19 6.07 -64.46
N GLU A 537 52.70 7.20 -63.91
CA GLU A 537 52.82 8.61 -64.36
C GLU A 537 51.65 9.64 -64.45
N GLU A 538 52.06 10.92 -64.46
CA GLU A 538 51.33 12.15 -64.12
C GLU A 538 51.06 13.05 -65.36
N GLY A 539 50.01 13.90 -65.35
CA GLY A 539 49.90 15.02 -66.31
C GLY A 539 48.54 15.75 -66.44
N GLU A 540 48.53 17.02 -65.99
CA GLU A 540 47.73 18.17 -66.47
C GLU A 540 46.16 18.15 -66.54
N GLU A 541 45.56 19.07 -65.76
CA GLU A 541 44.46 20.02 -66.07
C GLU A 541 43.15 19.60 -66.82
N ASP A 542 42.06 19.55 -66.03
CA ASP A 542 40.81 20.37 -66.16
C ASP A 542 39.46 19.77 -66.68
N GLU A 543 38.36 20.32 -66.13
CA GLU A 543 36.89 20.14 -66.27
C GLU A 543 36.25 18.79 -66.73
N GLY A 544 35.43 18.17 -65.85
CA GLY A 544 34.54 17.05 -66.24
C GLY A 544 33.66 16.39 -65.14
N GLN A 545 32.64 17.08 -64.62
CA GLN A 545 31.61 16.53 -63.68
C GLN A 545 30.51 15.70 -64.43
N PRO A 546 29.62 14.89 -63.78
CA PRO A 546 29.44 14.61 -62.34
C PRO A 546 29.33 13.07 -62.04
N PRO A 547 28.73 12.54 -60.93
CA PRO A 547 29.50 11.75 -59.95
C PRO A 547 29.00 10.30 -59.71
N SER A 548 29.75 9.55 -58.90
CA SER A 548 29.37 8.25 -58.32
C SER A 548 29.00 8.38 -56.83
N ASP A 549 28.14 7.49 -56.33
CA ASP A 549 27.73 7.39 -54.93
C ASP A 549 28.35 6.14 -54.26
N THR A 550 28.60 6.22 -52.95
CA THR A 550 29.14 5.12 -52.11
C THR A 550 28.67 5.27 -50.67
N THR A 551 28.02 4.24 -50.13
CA THR A 551 27.50 4.21 -48.74
C THR A 551 28.38 3.35 -47.82
N GLY A 552 28.58 3.82 -46.59
CA GLY A 552 29.46 3.19 -45.60
C GLY A 552 29.52 3.99 -44.29
N GLU A 553 28.47 3.88 -43.49
CA GLU A 553 28.23 4.39 -42.12
C GLU A 553 29.31 5.28 -41.42
N THR A 554 28.93 6.51 -41.03
CA THR A 554 28.62 6.80 -39.61
C THR A 554 27.98 8.18 -39.36
N LYS A 555 27.06 8.22 -38.39
CA LYS A 555 26.29 9.31 -37.75
C LYS A 555 26.62 10.79 -38.04
N THR A 556 25.56 11.57 -38.25
CA THR A 556 25.52 13.05 -38.17
C THR A 556 24.56 13.52 -37.06
N CYS A 557 24.66 14.81 -36.68
CA CYS A 557 23.58 15.54 -36.00
C CYS A 557 22.81 16.43 -37.00
N GLY A 558 21.84 17.20 -36.52
CA GLY A 558 21.04 18.12 -37.34
C GLY A 558 21.85 19.19 -38.09
N ASP A 559 21.25 19.62 -39.21
CA ASP A 559 21.44 20.86 -40.02
C ASP A 559 22.84 21.44 -40.35
N GLY A 560 23.94 20.76 -40.02
CA GLY A 560 25.05 20.52 -40.94
C GLY A 560 26.05 21.64 -41.29
N VAL A 561 27.30 21.20 -41.54
CA VAL A 561 28.45 21.96 -42.08
C VAL A 561 29.14 22.93 -41.10
N CYS A 562 30.13 22.40 -40.38
CA CYS A 562 31.47 23.02 -40.42
C CYS A 562 32.24 22.42 -41.62
N ALA A 563 33.01 23.24 -42.34
CA ALA A 563 33.64 22.84 -43.59
C ALA A 563 35.04 22.23 -43.38
N GLY A 564 35.43 21.32 -44.28
CA GLY A 564 36.66 20.54 -44.17
C GLY A 564 37.94 21.33 -44.47
N GLU A 565 38.54 21.93 -43.44
CA GLU A 565 40.01 22.01 -43.28
C GLU A 565 40.45 22.18 -41.82
N GLU A 566 39.52 22.33 -40.87
CA GLU A 566 39.82 22.41 -39.44
C GLU A 566 39.98 21.01 -38.79
N THR A 567 40.81 20.92 -37.74
CA THR A 567 40.99 19.70 -36.94
C THR A 567 40.36 19.86 -35.56
N LEU A 568 40.11 18.74 -34.87
CA LEU A 568 39.38 18.55 -33.59
C LEU A 568 39.75 19.48 -32.39
N ALA A 569 40.67 20.43 -32.55
CA ALA A 569 41.04 21.42 -31.55
C ALA A 569 40.53 22.85 -31.84
N ILE A 570 39.97 23.13 -33.02
CA ILE A 570 39.47 24.47 -33.41
C ILE A 570 38.22 24.35 -34.28
N CYS A 571 37.04 24.56 -33.67
CA CYS A 571 35.91 25.26 -34.27
C CYS A 571 35.38 26.24 -33.18
N PRO A 572 34.89 27.46 -33.50
CA PRO A 572 34.78 28.53 -32.48
C PRO A 572 33.46 28.57 -31.70
N ASP A 573 33.52 29.18 -30.51
CA ASP A 573 32.41 29.37 -29.56
C ASP A 573 31.16 30.06 -30.15
N ASP A 574 30.02 29.37 -30.20
CA ASP A 574 28.68 29.98 -30.14
C ASP A 574 27.59 29.02 -29.56
N CYS A 575 27.99 28.10 -28.67
CA CYS A 575 27.09 27.11 -28.05
C CYS A 575 26.88 27.36 -26.54
N GLY A 576 25.63 27.56 -26.14
CA GLY A 576 25.16 27.59 -24.75
C GLY A 576 23.69 28.05 -24.68
N GLU A 577 22.84 27.60 -23.76
CA GLU A 577 23.01 26.68 -22.62
C GLU A 577 22.05 25.48 -22.71
N ASP A 578 22.33 24.40 -21.97
CA ASP A 578 21.58 23.14 -22.03
C ASP A 578 20.12 23.21 -21.52
N VAL A 579 19.22 22.53 -22.24
CA VAL A 579 17.92 22.05 -21.72
C VAL A 579 17.78 20.56 -22.08
N PRO A 580 17.55 19.65 -21.13
CA PRO A 580 17.45 18.22 -21.41
C PRO A 580 16.12 17.83 -22.12
N PRO A 581 16.07 16.69 -22.84
CA PRO A 581 15.09 16.47 -23.91
C PRO A 581 13.77 15.83 -23.47
N GLN A 582 12.77 15.91 -24.35
CA GLN A 582 11.56 15.09 -24.31
C GLN A 582 11.78 13.76 -25.07
N GLU A 583 10.99 12.74 -24.74
CA GLU A 583 10.99 11.43 -25.41
C GLU A 583 9.82 11.29 -26.40
N GLY A 584 10.06 10.55 -27.50
CA GLY A 584 9.03 9.78 -28.20
C GLY A 584 8.03 10.53 -29.11
N GLU A 585 8.44 10.84 -30.36
CA GLU A 585 7.46 10.92 -31.45
C GLU A 585 6.91 9.52 -31.74
N THR A 586 5.63 9.29 -31.42
CA THR A 586 4.84 8.20 -32.00
C THR A 586 4.57 8.47 -33.47
N ILE A 587 4.45 7.41 -34.27
CA ILE A 587 4.12 7.49 -35.70
C ILE A 587 2.75 8.18 -35.86
N GLU A 588 2.72 9.37 -36.46
CA GLU A 588 1.46 10.03 -36.80
C GLU A 588 0.68 9.25 -37.89
N PRO A 589 -0.64 9.07 -37.74
CA PRO A 589 -1.49 8.64 -38.84
C PRO A 589 -1.58 9.76 -39.89
N SER A 590 -1.54 9.38 -41.18
CA SER A 590 -1.42 10.30 -42.31
C SER A 590 -2.48 11.43 -42.36
N GLU A 591 -2.03 12.69 -42.48
CA GLU A 591 -2.83 13.91 -42.70
C GLU A 591 -3.54 14.00 -44.09
N GLU A 592 -4.13 12.90 -44.60
CA GLU A 592 -5.07 12.94 -45.75
C GLU A 592 -6.40 12.20 -45.45
N GLY A 593 -6.71 11.99 -44.16
CA GLY A 593 -8.03 11.54 -43.68
C GLY A 593 -8.95 12.70 -43.29
N GLY A 594 -10.24 12.63 -43.63
CA GLY A 594 -11.24 13.61 -43.19
C GLY A 594 -11.68 13.35 -41.74
N ASN A 595 -12.01 14.40 -41.01
CA ASN A 595 -12.45 14.30 -39.61
C ASN A 595 -13.77 13.51 -39.51
N MET A 596 -13.74 12.39 -38.78
CA MET A 596 -14.92 11.63 -38.37
C MET A 596 -15.25 11.97 -36.91
N GLN A 597 -16.47 12.43 -36.67
CA GLN A 597 -17.02 12.67 -35.34
C GLN A 597 -17.99 11.55 -34.95
N PHE A 598 -17.96 11.21 -33.66
CA PHE A 598 -18.76 10.16 -33.05
C PHE A 598 -19.67 10.80 -32.02
N LEU A 599 -20.96 10.93 -32.32
CA LEU A 599 -21.94 11.57 -31.46
C LEU A 599 -22.79 10.51 -30.74
N VAL A 600 -23.00 10.69 -29.44
CA VAL A 600 -23.78 9.80 -28.59
C VAL A 600 -24.70 10.57 -27.65
N ALA A 601 -25.61 9.84 -27.00
CA ALA A 601 -26.58 10.40 -26.06
C ALA A 601 -27.44 11.52 -26.69
N GLU A 602 -28.08 11.24 -27.84
CA GLU A 602 -28.88 12.19 -28.63
C GLU A 602 -28.08 13.46 -29.01
N ASP A 603 -26.93 13.26 -29.63
CA ASP A 603 -25.95 14.28 -30.08
C ASP A 603 -25.44 15.25 -28.97
N SER A 604 -25.66 14.93 -27.69
CA SER A 604 -25.24 15.77 -26.55
C SER A 604 -23.76 15.62 -26.17
N LEU A 605 -23.13 14.50 -26.54
CA LEU A 605 -21.71 14.22 -26.31
C LEU A 605 -21.02 13.81 -27.61
N SER A 606 -19.88 14.44 -27.88
CA SER A 606 -18.92 14.00 -28.90
C SER A 606 -17.87 13.14 -28.23
N LEU A 607 -17.69 11.92 -28.72
CA LEU A 607 -16.58 11.06 -28.34
C LEU A 607 -15.32 11.46 -29.10
N PHE A 608 -14.17 11.20 -28.49
CA PHE A 608 -12.84 11.45 -29.05
C PHE A 608 -12.03 10.14 -29.01
N THR A 609 -10.97 10.07 -29.81
CA THR A 609 -9.99 8.98 -29.70
C THR A 609 -9.24 9.08 -28.37
N THR A 610 -9.09 7.95 -27.68
CA THR A 610 -8.15 7.78 -26.57
C THR A 610 -6.70 8.02 -27.02
N ASP A 611 -5.77 8.14 -26.06
CA ASP A 611 -4.33 8.20 -26.33
C ASP A 611 -3.80 6.96 -27.11
N SER A 612 -4.55 5.85 -27.09
CA SER A 612 -4.30 4.63 -27.88
C SER A 612 -4.89 4.65 -29.30
N GLY A 613 -5.53 5.74 -29.73
CA GLY A 613 -6.10 5.91 -31.07
C GLY A 613 -7.45 5.20 -31.29
N VAL A 614 -8.17 4.87 -30.23
CA VAL A 614 -9.41 4.07 -30.25
C VAL A 614 -10.59 4.89 -29.75
N VAL A 615 -11.80 4.70 -30.30
CA VAL A 615 -13.02 5.35 -29.79
C VAL A 615 -13.83 4.35 -28.96
N LYS A 616 -14.10 4.69 -27.70
CA LYS A 616 -14.85 3.85 -26.75
C LYS A 616 -16.35 4.11 -26.82
N ILE A 617 -17.13 3.04 -26.92
CA ILE A 617 -18.58 3.06 -27.16
C ILE A 617 -19.25 2.01 -26.25
N LEU A 618 -20.43 2.32 -25.71
CA LEU A 618 -21.21 1.38 -24.90
C LEU A 618 -21.98 0.36 -25.77
N PRO A 619 -22.24 -0.87 -25.28
CA PRO A 619 -22.91 -1.92 -26.06
C PRO A 619 -24.37 -1.56 -26.41
N GLU A 620 -24.86 -2.03 -27.55
CA GLU A 620 -26.24 -1.79 -28.04
C GLU A 620 -26.68 -0.31 -28.05
N THR A 621 -25.76 0.65 -28.10
CA THR A 621 -26.07 2.08 -28.19
C THR A 621 -26.08 2.57 -29.64
N LEU A 622 -27.00 3.49 -29.94
CA LEU A 622 -26.99 4.23 -31.20
C LEU A 622 -25.88 5.28 -31.15
N VAL A 623 -25.06 5.30 -32.20
CA VAL A 623 -23.97 6.26 -32.39
C VAL A 623 -24.19 6.95 -33.72
N HIS A 624 -24.27 8.27 -33.70
CA HIS A 624 -24.42 9.10 -34.90
C HIS A 624 -23.03 9.50 -35.39
N LEU A 625 -22.66 9.05 -36.58
CA LEU A 625 -21.37 9.32 -37.21
C LEU A 625 -21.51 10.48 -38.20
N VAL A 626 -20.63 11.47 -38.08
CA VAL A 626 -20.57 12.64 -38.97
C VAL A 626 -19.18 12.74 -39.58
N PHE A 627 -19.08 12.69 -40.91
CA PHE A 627 -17.83 12.76 -41.65
C PHE A 627 -17.78 14.01 -42.54
N GLU A 628 -16.78 14.87 -42.37
CA GLU A 628 -16.60 16.07 -43.21
C GLU A 628 -15.77 15.77 -44.46
N SER A 629 -16.33 16.01 -45.65
CA SER A 629 -15.60 15.80 -46.92
C SER A 629 -14.92 17.08 -47.41
N VAL A 630 -13.59 17.00 -47.58
CA VAL A 630 -12.76 18.12 -48.05
C VAL A 630 -12.99 18.48 -49.53
N GLN A 631 -13.61 17.61 -50.33
CA GLN A 631 -13.96 17.86 -51.74
C GLN A 631 -15.38 17.34 -52.07
N PRO A 632 -16.35 18.22 -52.39
CA PRO A 632 -17.70 17.82 -52.77
C PRO A 632 -17.84 17.57 -54.28
N GLU A 633 -17.32 16.44 -54.79
CA GLU A 633 -17.66 16.00 -56.15
C GLU A 633 -19.08 15.41 -56.21
N GLU A 634 -19.84 15.72 -57.27
CA GLU A 634 -21.18 15.16 -57.46
C GLU A 634 -21.12 13.64 -57.65
N GLY A 635 -21.81 12.87 -56.79
CA GLY A 635 -22.00 11.42 -56.99
C GLY A 635 -20.99 10.51 -56.29
N ILE A 636 -20.26 10.99 -55.28
CA ILE A 636 -19.59 10.14 -54.30
C ILE A 636 -20.64 9.34 -53.49
N SER A 637 -20.35 8.08 -53.18
CA SER A 637 -21.09 7.29 -52.18
C SER A 637 -20.14 6.82 -51.09
N ILE A 638 -20.51 6.98 -49.82
CA ILE A 638 -19.69 6.57 -48.67
C ILE A 638 -20.48 5.53 -47.86
N LEU A 639 -19.87 4.37 -47.65
CA LEU A 639 -20.40 3.30 -46.80
C LEU A 639 -19.51 3.16 -45.57
N ILE A 640 -20.07 2.67 -44.47
CA ILE A 640 -19.31 2.32 -43.27
C ILE A 640 -19.72 0.92 -42.81
N THR A 641 -18.74 0.07 -42.50
CA THR A 641 -18.96 -1.33 -42.09
C THR A 641 -18.44 -1.55 -40.68
N LEU A 642 -19.28 -2.17 -39.84
CA LEU A 642 -18.99 -2.56 -38.46
C LEU A 642 -19.69 -3.89 -38.17
N ASP A 643 -18.99 -4.87 -37.62
CA ASP A 643 -19.52 -6.20 -37.24
C ASP A 643 -20.43 -6.84 -38.32
N ASP A 644 -19.88 -6.96 -39.53
CA ASP A 644 -20.53 -7.38 -40.79
C ASP A 644 -21.79 -6.57 -41.22
N GLN A 645 -22.23 -5.56 -40.46
CA GLN A 645 -23.27 -4.62 -40.87
C GLN A 645 -22.67 -3.49 -41.70
N THR A 646 -23.33 -3.10 -42.79
CA THR A 646 -22.90 -1.99 -43.65
C THR A 646 -23.99 -0.94 -43.78
N TYR A 647 -23.67 0.29 -43.39
CA TYR A 647 -24.52 1.47 -43.41
C TYR A 647 -24.10 2.39 -44.57
N LEU A 648 -25.05 3.13 -45.13
CA LEU A 648 -24.81 4.12 -46.20
C LEU A 648 -24.94 5.52 -45.61
N LEU A 649 -23.87 6.32 -45.66
CA LEU A 649 -23.91 7.69 -45.15
C LEU A 649 -24.71 8.58 -46.11
N THR A 650 -25.57 9.43 -45.54
CA THR A 650 -26.41 10.36 -46.28
C THR A 650 -25.71 11.73 -46.36
N PRO A 651 -25.61 12.37 -47.53
CA PRO A 651 -25.02 13.69 -47.66
C PRO A 651 -25.97 14.79 -47.16
N THR A 652 -25.56 15.50 -46.11
CA THR A 652 -26.24 16.67 -45.54
C THR A 652 -25.44 17.93 -45.83
N VAL A 653 -26.12 19.06 -46.07
CA VAL A 653 -25.47 20.34 -46.37
C VAL A 653 -25.75 21.33 -45.24
N SER A 654 -24.69 21.87 -44.65
CA SER A 654 -24.78 22.82 -43.55
C SER A 654 -25.28 24.20 -44.00
N LYS A 655 -25.64 25.05 -43.02
CA LYS A 655 -26.09 26.43 -43.26
C LYS A 655 -25.00 27.32 -43.88
N GLU A 656 -23.74 26.91 -43.77
CA GLU A 656 -22.56 27.61 -44.30
C GLU A 656 -22.10 27.05 -45.66
N GLY A 657 -22.61 25.88 -46.08
CA GLY A 657 -22.37 25.29 -47.41
C GLY A 657 -21.42 24.09 -47.44
N ASN A 658 -20.82 23.72 -46.30
CA ASN A 658 -20.02 22.49 -46.17
C ASN A 658 -20.93 21.25 -46.31
N VAL A 659 -20.39 20.18 -46.89
CA VAL A 659 -21.08 18.90 -47.10
C VAL A 659 -20.56 17.87 -46.11
N PHE A 660 -21.45 17.40 -45.25
CA PHE A 660 -21.22 16.34 -44.27
C PHE A 660 -21.87 15.05 -44.76
N PHE A 661 -21.34 13.91 -44.31
CA PHE A 661 -21.90 12.59 -44.56
C PHE A 661 -22.26 11.96 -43.22
N GLU A 662 -23.55 11.64 -43.04
CA GLU A 662 -24.16 11.33 -41.73
C GLU A 662 -24.77 9.92 -41.74
N ALA A 663 -24.58 9.15 -40.66
CA ALA A 663 -25.25 7.86 -40.44
C ALA A 663 -25.42 7.53 -38.95
N GLU A 664 -26.61 7.05 -38.57
CA GLU A 664 -26.82 6.33 -37.30
C GLU A 664 -26.36 4.88 -37.47
N ILE A 665 -25.47 4.42 -36.59
CA ILE A 665 -25.06 3.01 -36.46
C ILE A 665 -25.48 2.47 -35.08
N LEU A 666 -25.54 1.15 -34.94
CA LEU A 666 -25.78 0.47 -33.67
C LEU A 666 -24.51 -0.29 -33.27
N SER A 667 -24.04 -0.11 -32.03
CA SER A 667 -22.84 -0.82 -31.55
C SER A 667 -23.11 -2.31 -31.26
N PRO A 668 -22.10 -3.19 -31.42
CA PRO A 668 -22.19 -4.59 -31.00
C PRO A 668 -22.54 -4.76 -29.51
N LEU A 669 -23.20 -5.88 -29.18
CA LEU A 669 -23.52 -6.26 -27.80
C LEU A 669 -22.31 -6.84 -27.04
N THR A 670 -21.35 -7.44 -27.74
CA THR A 670 -20.18 -8.10 -27.12
C THR A 670 -19.02 -7.11 -26.95
N PRO A 671 -18.49 -6.92 -25.72
CA PRO A 671 -17.30 -6.10 -25.49
C PRO A 671 -16.06 -6.59 -26.25
N GLY A 672 -15.21 -5.65 -26.66
CA GLY A 672 -13.97 -5.92 -27.41
C GLY A 672 -13.67 -4.89 -28.49
N LEU A 673 -12.58 -5.12 -29.24
CA LEU A 673 -12.13 -4.23 -30.33
C LEU A 673 -12.75 -4.64 -31.67
N PHE A 674 -13.34 -3.68 -32.38
CA PHE A 674 -13.95 -3.88 -33.70
C PHE A 674 -13.38 -2.91 -34.75
N PRO A 675 -13.07 -3.39 -35.97
CA PRO A 675 -12.68 -2.52 -37.07
C PRO A 675 -13.91 -1.83 -37.67
N LEU A 676 -13.86 -0.51 -37.74
CA LEU A 676 -14.86 0.35 -38.36
C LEU A 676 -14.34 0.81 -39.72
N ILE A 677 -14.87 0.23 -40.80
CA ILE A 677 -14.29 0.32 -42.15
C ILE A 677 -15.09 1.32 -43.00
N LEU A 678 -14.54 2.51 -43.21
CA LEU A 678 -15.10 3.54 -44.09
C LEU A 678 -14.69 3.25 -45.54
N THR A 679 -15.67 3.13 -46.43
CA THR A 679 -15.47 2.80 -47.86
C THR A 679 -16.07 3.88 -48.75
N THR A 680 -15.20 4.66 -49.39
CA THR A 680 -15.57 5.75 -50.30
C THR A 680 -15.51 5.28 -51.75
N ILE A 681 -16.61 5.43 -52.49
CA ILE A 681 -16.75 5.07 -53.91
C ILE A 681 -16.86 6.37 -54.73
N LEU A 682 -15.86 6.61 -55.59
CA LEU A 682 -15.76 7.81 -56.43
C LEU A 682 -16.44 7.62 -57.79
N GLN A 683 -16.71 8.73 -58.51
CA GLN A 683 -17.37 8.76 -59.83
C GLN A 683 -16.48 8.23 -60.98
N GLY A 684 -16.05 6.98 -60.85
CA GLY A 684 -15.20 6.26 -61.80
C GLY A 684 -15.01 4.77 -61.44
N GLY A 685 -15.49 4.32 -60.28
CA GLY A 685 -15.31 2.95 -59.78
C GLY A 685 -14.05 2.74 -58.94
N THR A 686 -13.27 3.79 -58.70
CA THR A 686 -12.20 3.81 -57.68
C THR A 686 -12.84 3.69 -56.30
N ILE A 687 -12.27 2.82 -55.47
CA ILE A 687 -12.68 2.60 -54.08
C ILE A 687 -11.48 2.96 -53.19
N THR A 688 -11.72 3.83 -52.20
CA THR A 688 -10.77 4.14 -51.13
C THR A 688 -11.33 3.60 -49.82
N THR A 689 -10.46 3.03 -48.98
CA THR A 689 -10.86 2.44 -47.69
C THR A 689 -10.01 3.03 -46.57
N GLN A 690 -10.66 3.46 -45.49
CA GLN A 690 -10.03 3.86 -44.22
C GLN A 690 -10.55 2.93 -43.12
N ILE A 691 -9.72 2.66 -42.10
CA ILE A 691 -10.06 1.77 -40.99
C ILE A 691 -9.81 2.51 -39.69
N PHE A 692 -10.87 2.66 -38.89
CA PHE A 692 -10.81 3.13 -37.52
C PHE A 692 -10.97 1.93 -36.58
N THR A 693 -10.52 2.04 -35.34
CA THR A 693 -10.77 1.02 -34.31
C THR A 693 -11.74 1.58 -33.29
N ILE A 694 -12.80 0.84 -32.97
CA ILE A 694 -13.67 1.14 -31.83
C ILE A 694 -13.50 0.06 -30.76
N GLU A 695 -13.69 0.46 -29.51
CA GLU A 695 -13.72 -0.43 -28.34
C GLU A 695 -15.13 -0.42 -27.76
N ILE A 696 -15.75 -1.60 -27.71
CA ILE A 696 -17.03 -1.79 -27.02
C ILE A 696 -16.72 -2.09 -25.56
N GLU A 697 -17.05 -1.14 -24.69
CA GLU A 697 -16.80 -1.22 -23.25
C GLU A 697 -17.78 -2.16 -22.53
N GLY A 698 -17.33 -2.77 -21.44
CA GLY A 698 -18.16 -3.66 -20.63
C GLY A 698 -19.10 -2.88 -19.70
N TYR A 699 -20.33 -3.37 -19.48
CA TYR A 699 -21.21 -2.81 -18.45
C TYR A 699 -20.67 -3.04 -17.03
N GLY A 700 -20.89 -2.07 -16.15
CA GLY A 700 -20.69 -2.22 -14.70
C GLY A 700 -21.85 -2.97 -14.07
N TYR A 701 -21.63 -3.63 -12.93
CA TYR A 701 -22.68 -4.34 -12.21
C TYR A 701 -22.43 -4.46 -10.70
N ALA A 702 -23.48 -4.75 -9.93
CA ALA A 702 -23.40 -5.05 -8.50
C ALA A 702 -23.19 -6.56 -8.27
N PHE A 703 -22.42 -6.95 -7.25
CA PHE A 703 -22.14 -8.36 -6.95
C PHE A 703 -21.86 -8.65 -5.47
N GLU A 704 -22.05 -9.91 -5.04
CA GLU A 704 -21.58 -10.45 -3.76
C GLU A 704 -20.50 -11.52 -4.00
N ILE A 705 -19.40 -11.50 -3.25
CA ILE A 705 -18.38 -12.55 -3.28
C ILE A 705 -18.83 -13.72 -2.38
N LYS A 706 -19.14 -14.87 -2.99
CA LYS A 706 -19.53 -16.10 -2.27
C LYS A 706 -18.40 -17.14 -2.33
N GLY A 707 -17.40 -16.95 -1.48
CA GLY A 707 -16.20 -17.80 -1.43
C GLY A 707 -15.17 -17.34 -2.45
N GLU A 708 -15.08 -18.04 -3.58
CA GLU A 708 -14.22 -17.68 -4.72
C GLU A 708 -15.04 -17.30 -5.97
N GLU A 709 -16.39 -17.32 -5.87
CA GLU A 709 -17.31 -17.06 -6.98
C GLU A 709 -18.02 -15.71 -6.82
N GLN A 710 -18.10 -14.95 -7.91
CA GLN A 710 -18.72 -13.62 -7.98
C GLN A 710 -20.19 -13.75 -8.42
N VAL A 711 -21.13 -13.41 -7.54
CA VAL A 711 -22.57 -13.56 -7.80
C VAL A 711 -23.21 -12.20 -8.05
N ILE A 712 -23.64 -11.95 -9.29
CA ILE A 712 -24.26 -10.68 -9.72
C ILE A 712 -25.60 -10.46 -9.01
N ILE A 713 -25.89 -9.20 -8.65
CA ILE A 713 -27.11 -8.76 -7.98
C ILE A 713 -27.93 -7.91 -8.98
N GLY A 714 -28.89 -8.57 -9.63
CA GLY A 714 -29.91 -7.91 -10.45
C GLY A 714 -30.83 -6.98 -9.63
N ASP A 715 -31.71 -6.25 -10.31
CA ASP A 715 -32.73 -5.37 -9.71
C ASP A 715 -32.17 -4.31 -8.73
N THR A 716 -30.89 -3.93 -8.91
CA THR A 716 -30.16 -2.95 -8.07
C THR A 716 -30.39 -1.51 -8.56
N VAL A 717 -30.61 -0.59 -7.62
CA VAL A 717 -30.69 0.85 -7.88
C VAL A 717 -29.29 1.47 -7.80
N PHE A 718 -28.86 2.13 -8.88
CA PHE A 718 -27.57 2.80 -8.99
C PHE A 718 -27.77 4.32 -9.10
N THR A 719 -27.08 5.09 -8.26
CA THR A 719 -27.12 6.57 -8.29
C THR A 719 -25.71 7.11 -8.52
N LEU A 720 -25.50 7.84 -9.62
CA LEU A 720 -24.25 8.52 -9.92
C LEU A 720 -24.21 9.92 -9.28
N TYR A 721 -23.06 10.28 -8.73
CA TYR A 721 -22.78 11.58 -8.13
C TYR A 721 -21.57 12.24 -8.81
N ALA A 722 -21.64 13.55 -8.97
CA ALA A 722 -20.54 14.38 -9.49
C ALA A 722 -19.53 14.74 -8.38
N GLU A 723 -18.38 15.30 -8.77
CA GLU A 723 -17.26 15.64 -7.87
C GLU A 723 -17.63 16.54 -6.67
N ASP A 724 -18.67 17.37 -6.80
CA ASP A 724 -19.18 18.21 -5.71
C ASP A 724 -20.04 17.47 -4.67
N GLY A 725 -20.32 16.18 -4.91
CA GLY A 725 -21.15 15.33 -4.07
C GLY A 725 -22.66 15.42 -4.34
N THR A 726 -23.10 16.18 -5.34
CA THR A 726 -24.49 16.19 -5.81
C THR A 726 -24.79 14.98 -6.69
N VAL A 727 -26.07 14.60 -6.82
CA VAL A 727 -26.49 13.60 -7.83
C VAL A 727 -26.26 14.23 -9.21
N TRP A 728 -25.54 13.53 -10.09
CA TRP A 728 -25.22 14.05 -11.42
C TRP A 728 -26.48 14.18 -12.27
N ASP A 729 -26.74 15.37 -12.82
CA ASP A 729 -27.87 15.57 -13.73
C ASP A 729 -27.58 14.94 -15.09
N SER A 730 -28.21 13.79 -15.33
CA SER A 730 -28.16 13.03 -16.57
C SER A 730 -29.14 13.53 -17.64
N SER A 731 -30.04 14.45 -17.29
CA SER A 731 -31.12 14.95 -18.16
C SER A 731 -30.62 15.64 -19.44
N PRO A 732 -29.53 16.45 -19.43
CA PRO A 732 -28.96 17.03 -20.66
C PRO A 732 -28.40 15.99 -21.64
N PHE A 733 -28.18 14.77 -21.14
CA PHE A 733 -27.60 13.63 -21.85
C PHE A 733 -28.62 12.51 -22.06
N PHE A 734 -29.91 12.81 -21.94
CA PHE A 734 -31.06 11.92 -22.21
C PHE A 734 -31.02 10.57 -21.48
N GLN A 735 -30.31 10.51 -20.36
CA GLN A 735 -30.09 9.30 -19.55
C GLN A 735 -30.81 9.39 -18.20
N TRP A 736 -30.96 8.24 -17.54
CA TRP A 736 -31.61 8.12 -16.23
C TRP A 736 -30.59 8.05 -15.10
N ASN A 737 -30.72 8.93 -14.11
CA ASN A 737 -29.99 8.88 -12.84
C ASN A 737 -30.93 9.34 -11.70
N PRO A 738 -31.22 8.52 -10.68
CA PRO A 738 -30.79 7.13 -10.50
C PRO A 738 -31.29 6.20 -11.62
N PHE A 739 -30.45 5.23 -11.95
CA PHE A 739 -30.76 4.11 -12.83
C PHE A 739 -31.18 2.90 -11.99
N SER A 740 -31.92 1.96 -12.57
CA SER A 740 -32.24 0.67 -11.94
C SER A 740 -31.97 -0.44 -12.95
N SER A 741 -31.03 -1.33 -12.65
CA SER A 741 -30.75 -2.47 -13.51
C SER A 741 -31.91 -3.44 -13.52
N ASP A 742 -32.04 -4.24 -14.57
CA ASP A 742 -32.91 -5.41 -14.57
C ASP A 742 -32.22 -6.61 -13.87
N THR A 743 -32.73 -7.83 -14.10
CA THR A 743 -32.18 -9.07 -13.55
C THR A 743 -30.74 -9.39 -13.97
N SER A 744 -30.16 -8.67 -14.96
CA SER A 744 -28.74 -8.80 -15.33
C SER A 744 -27.80 -8.07 -14.37
N GLY A 745 -28.29 -7.11 -13.57
CA GLY A 745 -27.48 -6.27 -12.69
C GLY A 745 -26.62 -5.21 -13.39
N GLN A 746 -26.73 -5.10 -14.72
CA GLN A 746 -25.87 -4.26 -15.57
C GLN A 746 -26.32 -2.80 -15.60
N TYR A 747 -25.35 -1.88 -15.70
CA TYR A 747 -25.55 -0.46 -15.94
C TYR A 747 -24.30 0.20 -16.56
N ALA A 748 -24.50 1.35 -17.21
CA ALA A 748 -23.44 2.28 -17.60
C ALA A 748 -24.03 3.67 -17.88
N TRP A 749 -23.17 4.69 -18.01
CA TRP A 749 -23.54 6.03 -18.45
C TRP A 749 -22.51 6.61 -19.43
N TYR A 750 -22.98 7.41 -20.40
CA TYR A 750 -22.14 8.40 -21.08
C TYR A 750 -22.15 9.71 -20.27
N VAL A 751 -20.98 10.21 -19.89
CA VAL A 751 -20.82 11.37 -18.99
C VAL A 751 -19.81 12.38 -19.57
N PRO A 752 -19.90 13.68 -19.22
CA PRO A 752 -18.79 14.62 -19.42
C PRO A 752 -17.50 14.13 -18.74
N ASN A 753 -16.34 14.57 -19.21
CA ASN A 753 -15.07 14.22 -18.56
C ASN A 753 -14.95 14.93 -17.20
N GLY A 754 -14.61 14.17 -16.15
CA GLY A 754 -14.67 14.62 -14.76
C GLY A 754 -14.66 13.46 -13.76
N SER A 755 -14.73 13.76 -12.46
CA SER A 755 -14.71 12.75 -11.39
C SER A 755 -16.12 12.39 -10.92
N TYR A 756 -16.45 11.10 -10.92
CA TYR A 756 -17.77 10.57 -10.56
C TYR A 756 -17.68 9.46 -9.52
N VAL A 757 -18.75 9.25 -8.76
CA VAL A 757 -18.87 8.14 -7.82
C VAL A 757 -20.29 7.59 -7.83
N VAL A 758 -20.44 6.27 -7.81
CA VAL A 758 -21.74 5.58 -7.89
C VAL A 758 -22.07 4.91 -6.56
N ARG A 759 -23.35 4.95 -6.17
CA ARG A 759 -23.90 4.19 -5.03
C ARG A 759 -24.85 3.12 -5.53
N ALA A 760 -24.77 1.92 -4.95
CA ALA A 760 -25.70 0.82 -5.19
C ALA A 760 -26.58 0.55 -3.96
N GLN A 761 -27.87 0.33 -4.20
CA GLN A 761 -28.86 -0.03 -3.19
C GLN A 761 -29.73 -1.20 -3.68
N HIS A 762 -29.81 -2.26 -2.88
CA HIS A 762 -30.67 -3.43 -3.10
C HIS A 762 -31.22 -3.92 -1.75
N GLU A 763 -32.43 -4.47 -1.71
CA GLU A 763 -33.02 -5.01 -0.47
C GLU A 763 -32.19 -6.20 0.07
N GLY A 764 -32.00 -6.28 1.39
CA GLY A 764 -31.21 -7.35 2.03
C GLY A 764 -29.69 -7.16 2.01
N TYR A 765 -29.17 -6.14 1.32
CA TYR A 765 -27.74 -5.78 1.33
C TYR A 765 -27.50 -4.44 2.04
N GLN A 766 -26.25 -4.20 2.42
CA GLN A 766 -25.79 -2.87 2.82
C GLN A 766 -25.63 -1.99 1.56
N MET A 767 -25.92 -0.68 1.69
CA MET A 767 -25.60 0.29 0.64
C MET A 767 -24.10 0.27 0.37
N ALA A 768 -23.73 0.16 -0.91
CA ALA A 768 -22.35 0.17 -1.37
C ALA A 768 -22.05 1.43 -2.18
N GLN A 769 -20.77 1.79 -2.30
CA GLN A 769 -20.30 2.92 -3.09
C GLN A 769 -18.96 2.57 -3.74
N SER A 770 -18.75 3.00 -4.98
CA SER A 770 -17.44 2.89 -5.63
C SER A 770 -16.40 3.84 -4.99
N ALA A 771 -15.15 3.69 -5.41
CA ALA A 771 -14.20 4.80 -5.36
C ALA A 771 -14.63 5.93 -6.32
N TRP A 772 -14.04 7.12 -6.17
CA TRP A 772 -14.10 8.13 -7.22
C TRP A 772 -13.38 7.63 -8.47
N VAL A 773 -14.01 7.80 -9.63
CA VAL A 773 -13.52 7.39 -10.94
C VAL A 773 -13.45 8.65 -11.80
N THR A 774 -12.28 8.96 -12.34
CA THR A 774 -12.10 10.06 -13.29
C THR A 774 -12.32 9.51 -14.70
N VAL A 775 -13.35 10.01 -15.38
CA VAL A 775 -13.68 9.68 -16.77
C VAL A 775 -13.01 10.68 -17.70
N ALA A 776 -12.34 10.18 -18.73
CA ALA A 776 -11.62 10.96 -19.75
C ALA A 776 -12.03 10.62 -21.20
N ASP A 777 -12.75 9.51 -21.36
CA ASP A 777 -13.22 8.88 -22.60
C ASP A 777 -14.76 8.91 -22.70
N HIS A 778 -15.41 9.75 -21.88
CA HIS A 778 -16.86 9.91 -21.76
C HIS A 778 -17.68 8.67 -21.31
N VAL A 779 -17.06 7.55 -20.90
CA VAL A 779 -17.76 6.31 -20.52
C VAL A 779 -17.61 6.00 -19.02
N PHE A 780 -18.70 5.66 -18.33
CA PHE A 780 -18.71 5.21 -16.94
C PHE A 780 -19.39 3.84 -16.79
N ALA A 781 -18.64 2.81 -16.38
CA ALA A 781 -19.16 1.43 -16.27
C ALA A 781 -18.46 0.56 -15.18
N VAL A 782 -18.23 1.11 -13.99
CA VAL A 782 -17.51 0.41 -12.90
C VAL A 782 -18.38 -0.63 -12.17
N SER A 783 -17.80 -1.74 -11.69
CA SER A 783 -18.54 -2.74 -10.89
C SER A 783 -18.37 -2.55 -9.37
N ILE A 784 -19.36 -2.97 -8.57
CA ILE A 784 -19.47 -2.67 -7.13
C ILE A 784 -19.75 -3.93 -6.31
N GLU A 785 -18.92 -4.20 -5.29
CA GLU A 785 -19.19 -5.26 -4.31
C GLU A 785 -20.23 -4.80 -3.26
N MET A 786 -21.22 -5.63 -2.96
CA MET A 786 -22.24 -5.41 -1.93
C MET A 786 -22.20 -6.51 -0.86
N SER A 787 -22.22 -6.12 0.41
CA SER A 787 -22.26 -7.04 1.55
C SER A 787 -23.68 -7.31 2.04
N PRO A 788 -24.10 -8.57 2.28
CA PRO A 788 -25.42 -8.90 2.79
C PRO A 788 -25.64 -8.44 4.24
N LEU A 789 -26.90 -8.15 4.61
CA LEU A 789 -27.28 -7.75 5.97
C LEU A 789 -27.23 -8.94 6.94
N VAL A 790 -26.12 -9.06 7.68
CA VAL A 790 -25.89 -10.14 8.66
C VAL A 790 -26.82 -10.03 9.87
N VAL A 791 -28.00 -10.66 9.78
CA VAL A 791 -28.87 -10.93 10.93
C VAL A 791 -28.19 -11.98 11.82
N GLN A 792 -27.55 -11.56 12.92
CA GLN A 792 -26.87 -12.51 13.81
C GLN A 792 -27.89 -13.41 14.54
N PRO A 793 -27.73 -14.74 14.50
CA PRO A 793 -28.59 -15.65 15.26
C PRO A 793 -28.32 -15.51 16.75
N PHE A 794 -29.38 -15.36 17.53
CA PHE A 794 -29.32 -15.30 18.99
C PHE A 794 -28.88 -16.65 19.55
N PHE A 795 -27.68 -16.72 20.15
CA PHE A 795 -27.12 -17.95 20.72
C PHE A 795 -27.87 -18.37 21.99
N GLU A 796 -28.96 -19.13 21.85
CA GLU A 796 -29.51 -19.89 22.97
C GLU A 796 -28.53 -20.96 23.46
N GLY A 797 -28.42 -21.10 24.78
CA GLY A 797 -27.40 -21.93 25.40
C GLY A 797 -27.70 -23.44 25.30
N GLN A 798 -26.66 -24.25 25.03
CA GLN A 798 -26.75 -25.70 25.12
C GLN A 798 -27.13 -26.17 26.53
N THR A 799 -28.39 -26.55 26.74
CA THR A 799 -28.77 -27.48 27.82
C THR A 799 -28.88 -28.89 27.25
N ILE A 800 -27.93 -29.74 27.61
CA ILE A 800 -28.00 -31.19 27.37
C ILE A 800 -29.18 -31.76 28.15
N PHE A 801 -30.23 -32.25 27.48
CA PHE A 801 -30.89 -33.51 27.84
C PHE A 801 -31.80 -34.04 26.71
N SER A 802 -31.80 -35.36 26.53
CA SER A 802 -32.56 -36.08 25.50
C SER A 802 -33.98 -36.42 25.94
N GLY A 803 -34.98 -36.26 25.06
CA GLY A 803 -36.33 -36.78 25.30
C GLY A 803 -37.38 -36.36 24.27
N GLY A 804 -37.38 -36.97 23.08
CA GLY A 804 -38.41 -36.71 22.07
C GLY A 804 -39.61 -37.65 22.17
N ALA A 805 -40.83 -37.12 22.00
CA ALA A 805 -42.04 -37.89 21.69
C ALA A 805 -43.14 -36.95 21.13
N SER A 806 -43.93 -37.45 20.16
CA SER A 806 -45.26 -37.00 19.70
C SER A 806 -45.51 -35.48 19.54
N PHE A 807 -45.72 -34.91 18.34
CA PHE A 807 -46.67 -35.29 17.27
C PHE A 807 -48.15 -35.19 17.69
N LEU A 808 -49.02 -34.82 16.75
CA LEU A 808 -50.39 -34.27 16.92
C LEU A 808 -50.40 -32.74 17.10
N SER A 809 -50.25 -31.90 16.06
CA SER A 809 -50.83 -31.87 14.70
C SER A 809 -52.22 -31.22 14.60
N ASP A 810 -52.47 -30.76 13.38
CA ASP A 810 -53.77 -30.62 12.73
C ASP A 810 -54.67 -29.42 13.00
N VAL A 811 -54.91 -28.76 11.86
CA VAL A 811 -56.18 -28.24 11.37
C VAL A 811 -56.60 -26.86 11.91
N VAL A 812 -56.89 -25.86 11.08
CA VAL A 812 -56.70 -25.49 9.65
C VAL A 812 -57.64 -24.27 9.53
N PRO A 813 -57.33 -23.25 8.72
CA PRO A 813 -58.01 -21.96 8.83
C PRO A 813 -59.43 -21.96 8.25
N GLN A 814 -60.09 -20.80 8.44
CA GLN A 814 -61.13 -20.16 7.62
C GLN A 814 -62.43 -19.82 8.35
N ILE A 815 -63.13 -18.84 7.75
CA ILE A 815 -64.55 -18.47 7.93
C ILE A 815 -64.88 -17.64 9.18
N GLU A 816 -64.82 -16.33 8.94
CA GLU A 816 -65.88 -15.34 9.21
C GLU A 816 -66.36 -15.13 10.65
N GLN A 817 -65.91 -14.01 11.20
CA GLN A 817 -66.75 -12.96 11.81
C GLN A 817 -68.20 -13.36 12.14
N THR A 818 -68.48 -13.69 13.41
CA THR A 818 -69.81 -13.42 13.96
C THR A 818 -69.86 -12.04 14.58
N GLN A 819 -70.54 -11.18 13.83
CA GLN A 819 -71.13 -9.89 14.18
C GLN A 819 -71.36 -9.58 15.66
N GLN A 820 -71.16 -8.29 15.96
CA GLN A 820 -71.52 -7.57 17.18
C GLN A 820 -72.76 -8.10 17.92
N ALA A 821 -72.53 -8.75 19.07
CA ALA A 821 -73.55 -9.08 20.07
C ALA A 821 -73.22 -8.55 21.48
N ILE A 822 -72.27 -7.62 21.59
CA ILE A 822 -72.21 -6.59 22.65
C ILE A 822 -71.96 -5.21 22.00
N GLN A 823 -72.80 -4.88 21.02
CA GLN A 823 -73.15 -3.48 20.77
C GLN A 823 -74.33 -3.16 21.70
N ASP A 824 -74.04 -2.62 22.88
CA ASP A 824 -75.09 -2.01 23.72
C ASP A 824 -74.52 -0.91 24.63
N LEU A 825 -73.81 0.03 23.99
CA LEU A 825 -73.75 1.49 24.21
C LEU A 825 -72.72 2.10 23.21
N PRO A 826 -72.92 3.34 22.69
CA PRO A 826 -72.47 3.74 21.33
C PRO A 826 -71.15 4.53 21.27
N GLY A 827 -70.48 4.74 20.13
CA GLY A 827 -70.65 4.26 18.73
C GLY A 827 -69.67 5.02 17.79
N VAL A 828 -68.82 4.37 16.96
CA VAL A 828 -69.06 3.82 15.58
C VAL A 828 -69.10 4.98 14.54
N GLU A 829 -68.24 5.07 13.51
CA GLU A 829 -67.94 4.21 12.32
C GLU A 829 -66.42 4.31 11.91
N THR A 830 -65.65 3.25 11.56
CA THR A 830 -65.48 2.45 10.29
C THR A 830 -64.98 3.22 9.05
N ALA A 831 -64.09 2.71 8.16
CA ALA A 831 -63.92 1.32 7.69
C ALA A 831 -62.46 0.87 7.29
N ILE A 832 -62.36 -0.21 6.49
CA ILE A 832 -61.20 -1.08 6.10
C ILE A 832 -60.90 -0.83 4.59
N ASP A 833 -59.73 -1.03 3.95
CA ASP A 833 -58.51 -1.87 4.15
C ASP A 833 -57.22 -1.01 3.81
N ILE A 834 -55.97 -1.44 3.53
CA ILE A 834 -55.31 -2.72 3.15
C ILE A 834 -53.90 -2.80 3.80
N SER A 835 -53.40 -4.03 4.02
CA SER A 835 -52.00 -4.42 4.32
C SER A 835 -51.46 -4.17 5.76
N VAL A 836 -50.57 -5.07 6.19
CA VAL A 836 -50.34 -5.57 7.58
C VAL A 836 -49.01 -6.37 7.58
N PRO A 837 -48.25 -6.62 8.69
CA PRO A 837 -48.26 -6.17 10.11
C PRO A 837 -46.98 -5.32 10.42
N VAL A 838 -46.44 -5.05 11.63
CA VAL A 838 -46.43 -5.62 13.02
C VAL A 838 -46.29 -4.42 13.98
N LEU A 839 -47.08 -4.19 15.05
CA LEU A 839 -47.73 -5.00 16.09
C LEU A 839 -46.85 -5.31 17.33
N VAL A 840 -46.94 -4.38 18.29
CA VAL A 840 -46.37 -4.35 19.64
C VAL A 840 -47.04 -5.40 20.58
N ILE A 841 -46.61 -5.47 21.86
CA ILE A 841 -47.33 -6.05 23.04
C ILE A 841 -47.24 -7.60 23.15
N ASN A 842 -46.92 -8.24 24.30
CA ASN A 842 -46.62 -7.74 25.66
C ASN A 842 -45.70 -8.68 26.48
N ALA A 843 -44.79 -8.10 27.28
CA ALA A 843 -44.40 -8.63 28.59
C ALA A 843 -43.79 -7.49 29.44
N GLY A 844 -44.23 -7.22 30.67
CA GLY A 844 -45.32 -7.85 31.42
C GLY A 844 -45.21 -7.59 32.92
N ALA A 845 -45.42 -6.34 33.34
CA ALA A 845 -45.15 -5.79 34.68
C ALA A 845 -43.65 -5.80 35.10
N GLY A 846 -43.09 -4.74 35.68
CA GLY A 846 -43.66 -3.45 36.07
C GLY A 846 -42.94 -2.90 37.32
N VAL A 847 -43.58 -1.98 38.05
CA VAL A 847 -43.27 -1.64 39.46
C VAL A 847 -41.95 -0.85 39.68
N LEU A 848 -42.12 0.49 39.81
CA LEU A 848 -41.28 1.43 40.59
C LEU A 848 -39.89 1.80 39.98
N LEU A 849 -39.31 3.00 40.21
CA LEU A 849 -39.74 4.19 40.97
C LEU A 849 -38.99 5.46 40.47
N MET A 850 -39.26 6.61 41.07
CA MET A 850 -38.32 7.75 41.07
C MET A 850 -36.96 7.32 41.65
N GLY A 851 -35.87 7.61 40.94
CA GLY A 851 -34.53 7.76 41.53
C GLY A 851 -33.39 6.99 40.87
N SER A 852 -32.26 7.69 40.73
CA SER A 852 -30.89 7.13 40.70
C SER A 852 -30.64 5.87 39.85
N ALA A 853 -30.60 6.04 38.53
CA ALA A 853 -30.08 5.04 37.58
C ALA A 853 -28.78 5.53 36.93
N PHE A 854 -27.71 5.64 37.73
CA PHE A 854 -26.35 5.83 37.21
C PHE A 854 -26.06 4.68 36.24
N ASN A 855 -25.74 4.98 34.97
CA ASN A 855 -25.69 3.93 33.94
C ASN A 855 -24.43 3.06 34.14
N LEU A 856 -24.60 1.99 34.91
CA LEU A 856 -23.50 1.26 35.54
C LEU A 856 -22.75 0.36 34.54
N LEU A 857 -23.37 -0.02 33.42
CA LEU A 857 -22.74 -0.86 32.39
C LEU A 857 -21.53 -0.16 31.73
N PRO A 858 -21.67 1.05 31.12
CA PRO A 858 -20.53 1.82 30.65
C PRO A 858 -19.47 2.04 31.75
N PHE A 859 -19.90 2.34 32.97
CA PHE A 859 -18.95 2.55 34.07
C PHE A 859 -18.13 1.28 34.42
N LEU A 860 -18.79 0.12 34.44
CA LEU A 860 -18.15 -1.17 34.70
C LEU A 860 -17.26 -1.62 33.55
N GLN A 861 -17.57 -1.28 32.30
CA GLN A 861 -16.70 -1.53 31.15
C GLN A 861 -15.29 -0.96 31.38
N TYR A 862 -15.20 0.26 31.92
CA TYR A 862 -13.92 0.90 32.28
C TYR A 862 -13.28 0.35 33.57
N LEU A 863 -13.96 -0.49 34.35
CA LEU A 863 -13.32 -1.24 35.45
C LEU A 863 -12.34 -2.31 34.91
N PHE A 864 -12.58 -2.82 33.69
CA PHE A 864 -11.79 -3.89 33.07
C PHE A 864 -10.51 -3.40 32.36
N THR A 865 -10.32 -2.10 32.14
CA THR A 865 -9.08 -1.56 31.54
C THR A 865 -7.89 -1.62 32.49
N SER A 866 -8.09 -1.40 33.79
CA SER A 866 -7.01 -1.46 34.79
C SER A 866 -6.39 -2.87 34.95
N PRO A 867 -7.17 -3.96 34.97
CA PRO A 867 -6.66 -5.33 34.86
C PRO A 867 -5.76 -5.61 33.64
N LEU A 868 -5.82 -4.83 32.56
CA LEU A 868 -4.92 -4.99 31.41
C LEU A 868 -3.45 -4.88 31.83
N LEU A 869 -3.10 -4.12 32.88
CA LEU A 869 -1.74 -4.04 33.43
C LEU A 869 -1.18 -5.38 33.96
N LEU A 870 -2.03 -6.40 34.13
CA LEU A 870 -1.64 -7.74 34.55
C LEU A 870 -1.33 -8.67 33.37
N PHE A 871 -1.77 -8.34 32.16
CA PHE A 871 -1.42 -9.07 30.94
C PHE A 871 0.08 -8.92 30.64
N TRP A 872 0.69 -10.02 30.19
CA TRP A 872 2.14 -10.17 29.99
C TRP A 872 3.03 -9.87 31.21
N ARG A 873 2.48 -9.81 32.43
CA ARG A 873 3.23 -9.69 33.69
C ARG A 873 4.18 -10.88 33.90
N LYS A 874 5.42 -10.74 33.48
CA LYS A 874 6.48 -11.76 33.70
C LYS A 874 7.01 -11.72 35.14
N LYS A 875 7.44 -12.89 35.60
CA LYS A 875 8.09 -13.11 36.91
C LYS A 875 9.56 -12.71 36.81
N ARG A 876 10.06 -11.88 37.74
CA ARG A 876 11.51 -11.58 37.82
C ARG A 876 12.27 -12.82 38.26
N GLN A 877 13.36 -13.14 37.58
CA GLN A 877 14.23 -14.27 37.93
C GLN A 877 15.15 -13.95 39.11
N LYS A 878 15.73 -15.00 39.72
CA LYS A 878 16.66 -14.89 40.87
C LYS A 878 18.11 -14.54 40.48
N TYR A 879 18.43 -14.62 39.20
CA TYR A 879 19.76 -14.47 38.62
C TYR A 879 19.68 -13.52 37.41
N GLY A 880 20.82 -12.93 37.04
CA GLY A 880 20.97 -12.24 35.77
C GLY A 880 21.38 -13.24 34.70
N VAL A 881 21.03 -12.98 33.45
CA VAL A 881 21.44 -13.75 32.28
C VAL A 881 22.21 -12.84 31.33
N VAL A 882 23.38 -13.26 30.88
CA VAL A 882 24.05 -12.69 29.70
C VAL A 882 23.53 -13.43 28.48
N TYR A 883 23.02 -12.71 27.48
CA TYR A 883 22.30 -13.30 26.35
C TYR A 883 22.56 -12.54 25.04
N HIS A 884 22.35 -13.21 23.92
CA HIS A 884 22.51 -12.66 22.58
C HIS A 884 21.34 -11.73 22.25
N ALA A 885 21.62 -10.45 22.00
CA ALA A 885 20.61 -9.39 21.89
C ALA A 885 19.53 -9.68 20.83
N TYR A 886 19.91 -10.17 19.64
CA TYR A 886 18.95 -10.62 18.61
C TYR A 886 18.27 -11.95 18.99
N ARG A 887 19.02 -13.06 19.07
CA ARG A 887 18.47 -14.43 19.19
C ARG A 887 17.80 -14.75 20.54
N LYS A 888 18.00 -13.91 21.57
CA LYS A 888 17.58 -14.11 22.96
C LYS A 888 18.14 -15.38 23.63
N THR A 889 19.08 -16.08 22.98
CA THR A 889 19.76 -17.26 23.50
C THR A 889 20.81 -16.88 24.54
N PRO A 890 21.03 -17.67 25.61
CA PRO A 890 22.06 -17.36 26.60
C PRO A 890 23.48 -17.42 26.01
N VAL A 891 24.40 -16.62 26.55
CA VAL A 891 25.82 -16.61 26.19
C VAL A 891 26.63 -17.19 27.34
N ASP A 892 27.17 -18.39 27.12
CA ASP A 892 28.04 -19.07 28.08
C ASP A 892 29.43 -18.42 28.19
N LEU A 893 30.18 -18.75 29.24
CA LEU A 893 31.58 -18.38 29.40
C LEU A 893 31.91 -16.88 29.23
N ALA A 894 30.92 -16.00 29.34
CA ALA A 894 31.10 -14.56 29.30
C ALA A 894 31.68 -14.10 30.64
N THR A 895 32.78 -13.35 30.60
CA THR A 895 33.39 -12.80 31.81
C THR A 895 32.68 -11.52 32.20
N VAL A 896 31.98 -11.54 33.34
CA VAL A 896 31.31 -10.39 33.93
C VAL A 896 32.15 -9.87 35.09
N ARG A 897 32.40 -8.57 35.14
CA ARG A 897 33.20 -7.91 36.19
C ARG A 897 32.39 -6.80 36.84
N LEU A 898 32.36 -6.78 38.18
CA LEU A 898 31.69 -5.76 38.99
C LEU A 898 32.73 -4.78 39.56
N TYR A 899 32.55 -3.49 39.28
CA TYR A 899 33.39 -2.41 39.78
C TYR A 899 32.60 -1.53 40.76
N ARG A 900 33.21 -1.16 41.89
CA ARG A 900 32.68 -0.09 42.76
C ARG A 900 33.11 1.25 42.18
N LEU A 901 32.14 2.13 41.94
CA LEU A 901 32.38 3.45 41.40
C LEU A 901 33.20 4.30 42.39
N THR A 902 34.26 4.94 41.89
CA THR A 902 35.10 5.89 42.63
C THR A 902 35.10 7.29 42.00
N GLY A 903 34.69 7.43 40.75
CA GLY A 903 34.53 8.72 40.06
C GLY A 903 34.12 8.53 38.59
N LYS A 904 34.09 9.62 37.84
CA LYS A 904 33.99 9.61 36.37
C LYS A 904 35.10 10.52 35.80
N THR A 905 35.59 10.25 34.60
CA THR A 905 36.46 11.18 33.87
C THR A 905 35.66 12.40 33.40
N THR A 906 36.34 13.44 32.93
CA THR A 906 35.71 14.62 32.29
C THR A 906 34.90 14.24 31.05
N GLU A 907 35.25 13.12 30.40
CA GLU A 907 34.59 12.53 29.23
C GLU A 907 33.43 11.56 29.63
N GLY A 908 33.11 11.45 30.92
CA GLY A 908 32.01 10.64 31.45
C GLY A 908 32.34 9.17 31.77
N THR A 909 33.52 8.67 31.36
CA THR A 909 33.96 7.28 31.58
C THR A 909 33.99 6.92 33.06
N PHE A 910 33.33 5.83 33.45
CA PHE A 910 33.29 5.36 34.83
C PHE A 910 34.67 4.89 35.32
N LEU A 911 35.16 5.46 36.42
CA LEU A 911 36.35 5.02 37.13
C LEU A 911 35.93 4.23 38.37
N GLY A 912 36.42 3.01 38.52
CA GLY A 912 36.09 2.17 39.67
C GLY A 912 37.15 1.14 40.04
N LYS A 913 37.08 0.66 41.28
CA LYS A 913 37.89 -0.45 41.77
C LYS A 913 37.17 -1.77 41.50
N LEU A 914 37.84 -2.75 40.91
CA LEU A 914 37.30 -4.10 40.73
C LEU A 914 36.95 -4.70 42.11
N VAL A 915 35.73 -5.22 42.24
CA VAL A 915 35.20 -5.81 43.47
C VAL A 915 35.13 -7.32 43.36
N LYS A 916 34.58 -7.82 42.25
CA LYS A 916 34.39 -9.24 41.98
C LYS A 916 34.27 -9.47 40.47
N SER A 917 34.65 -10.66 40.03
CA SER A 917 34.42 -11.15 38.67
C SER A 917 33.85 -12.56 38.72
N CYS A 918 33.03 -12.91 37.75
CA CYS A 918 32.55 -14.27 37.53
C CYS A 918 32.51 -14.57 36.03
N VAL A 919 32.34 -15.85 35.70
CA VAL A 919 32.15 -16.34 34.33
C VAL A 919 30.76 -16.97 34.27
N THR A 920 29.99 -16.68 33.22
CA THR A 920 28.64 -17.25 33.09
C THR A 920 28.68 -18.76 32.88
N ASN A 921 27.68 -19.46 33.43
CA ASN A 921 27.50 -20.88 33.20
C ASN A 921 26.98 -21.16 31.76
N LYS A 922 26.77 -22.44 31.40
CA LYS A 922 26.18 -22.85 30.10
C LYS A 922 24.81 -22.23 29.79
N GLU A 923 24.12 -21.72 30.80
CA GLU A 923 22.79 -21.13 30.73
C GLU A 923 22.85 -19.59 30.71
N GLY A 924 24.05 -19.00 30.54
CA GLY A 924 24.30 -17.55 30.60
C GLY A 924 24.11 -16.92 31.99
N LYS A 925 23.78 -17.71 33.02
CA LYS A 925 23.37 -17.22 34.34
C LYS A 925 24.56 -16.73 35.17
N TYR A 926 24.35 -15.65 35.92
CA TYR A 926 25.27 -15.11 36.92
C TYR A 926 24.51 -14.34 38.03
N ALA A 927 25.20 -14.03 39.13
CA ALA A 927 24.73 -13.10 40.16
C ALA A 927 25.91 -12.51 40.92
N PHE A 928 25.80 -11.25 41.38
CA PHE A 928 26.73 -10.69 42.36
C PHE A 928 26.02 -10.31 43.65
N PHE A 929 26.65 -10.61 44.78
CA PHE A 929 26.33 -10.01 46.08
C PHE A 929 27.29 -8.85 46.34
N ALA A 930 26.76 -7.69 46.72
CA ALA A 930 27.51 -6.45 46.90
C ALA A 930 27.03 -5.67 48.14
N PRO A 931 27.95 -5.09 48.95
CA PRO A 931 27.57 -4.15 49.99
C PRO A 931 26.92 -2.89 49.40
N PRO A 932 26.12 -2.11 50.15
CA PRO A 932 25.53 -0.87 49.67
C PRO A 932 26.56 0.13 49.10
N GLY A 933 26.17 0.85 48.04
CA GLY A 933 27.02 1.78 47.30
C GLY A 933 26.72 1.80 45.80
N LYS A 934 27.52 2.57 45.05
CA LYS A 934 27.39 2.73 43.59
C LYS A 934 28.38 1.84 42.83
N TYR A 935 27.92 1.19 41.77
CA TYR A 935 28.66 0.20 41.00
C TYR A 935 28.38 0.32 39.50
N TYR A 936 29.20 -0.32 38.68
CA TYR A 936 28.92 -0.61 37.26
C TYR A 936 29.48 -2.00 36.90
N LEU A 937 29.01 -2.57 35.80
CA LEU A 937 29.45 -3.88 35.31
C LEU A 937 30.14 -3.73 33.94
N THR A 938 31.19 -4.50 33.71
CA THR A 938 31.79 -4.67 32.37
C THR A 938 31.79 -6.14 31.98
N ILE A 939 31.61 -6.41 30.68
CA ILE A 939 31.35 -7.75 30.15
C ILE A 939 32.23 -7.97 28.93
N SER A 940 32.80 -9.18 28.81
CA SER A 940 33.68 -9.55 27.70
C SER A 940 33.51 -11.03 27.32
N LYS A 941 33.25 -11.27 26.03
CA LYS A 941 33.18 -12.58 25.34
C LYS A 941 33.69 -12.35 23.91
N SER A 942 34.49 -13.28 23.37
CA SER A 942 35.01 -13.16 21.99
C SER A 942 33.87 -13.18 20.96
N GLY A 943 33.93 -12.33 19.94
CA GLY A 943 32.91 -12.20 18.89
C GLY A 943 31.68 -11.35 19.28
N TYR A 944 31.67 -10.74 20.47
CA TYR A 944 30.54 -9.96 20.97
C TYR A 944 30.93 -8.57 21.49
N THR A 945 30.07 -7.58 21.25
CA THR A 945 30.15 -6.20 21.76
C THR A 945 29.20 -5.95 22.94
N PHE A 946 29.60 -4.98 23.78
CA PHE A 946 28.81 -4.43 24.88
C PHE A 946 29.18 -2.95 25.08
N PRO A 947 28.23 -2.01 25.33
CA PRO A 947 26.78 -2.21 25.42
C PRO A 947 26.14 -2.63 24.09
N SER A 948 24.86 -3.02 24.14
CA SER A 948 24.07 -3.36 22.96
C SER A 948 23.56 -2.10 22.26
N ASN A 949 23.77 -2.04 20.94
CA ASN A 949 23.25 -1.00 20.05
C ASN A 949 21.78 -1.24 19.69
N TYR A 950 21.31 -2.49 19.69
CA TYR A 950 19.91 -2.83 19.36
C TYR A 950 18.91 -2.53 20.48
N LEU A 951 19.38 -2.38 21.73
CA LEU A 951 18.53 -2.26 22.93
C LEU A 951 18.85 -0.99 23.74
N VAL A 952 19.29 0.08 23.07
CA VAL A 952 19.66 1.34 23.71
C VAL A 952 18.50 1.87 24.58
N GLN A 953 18.78 2.03 25.89
CA GLN A 953 17.86 2.47 26.94
C GLN A 953 16.69 1.53 27.29
N GLU A 954 16.49 0.42 26.58
CA GLU A 954 15.31 -0.45 26.75
C GLU A 954 15.37 -1.36 27.98
N LYS A 955 14.69 -0.98 29.07
CA LYS A 955 14.74 -1.69 30.36
C LYS A 955 14.01 -3.06 30.37
N THR A 956 13.29 -3.41 29.29
CA THR A 956 12.57 -4.70 29.16
C THR A 956 12.49 -5.21 27.72
N ASP A 957 13.39 -6.13 27.41
CA ASP A 957 13.51 -6.77 26.10
C ASP A 957 12.67 -8.06 26.03
N GLY A 958 11.35 -7.92 25.97
CA GLY A 958 10.36 -8.99 25.71
C GLY A 958 10.36 -10.15 26.71
N ASN A 959 11.40 -10.99 26.67
CA ASN A 959 11.70 -12.08 27.58
C ASN A 959 12.47 -11.65 28.85
N PHE A 960 13.29 -10.61 28.78
CA PHE A 960 14.12 -10.17 29.91
C PHE A 960 13.62 -8.87 30.54
N LEU A 961 13.90 -8.71 31.84
CA LEU A 961 13.53 -7.58 32.70
C LEU A 961 14.77 -7.09 33.44
N ASP A 962 14.84 -5.80 33.82
CA ASP A 962 16.08 -5.19 34.34
C ASP A 962 17.25 -5.38 33.35
N VAL A 963 17.02 -5.02 32.09
CA VAL A 963 18.07 -5.06 31.05
C VAL A 963 19.09 -3.92 31.31
N TYR A 964 20.38 -4.20 31.11
CA TYR A 964 21.50 -3.33 31.49
C TYR A 964 22.41 -2.98 30.31
N HIS A 965 22.80 -1.72 30.24
CA HIS A 965 23.40 -1.06 29.07
C HIS A 965 24.69 -0.29 29.45
N GLY A 966 25.31 -0.65 30.57
CA GLY A 966 26.54 -0.04 31.07
C GLY A 966 26.33 1.11 32.06
N GLU A 967 25.10 1.37 32.49
CA GLU A 967 24.78 2.49 33.39
C GLU A 967 25.31 2.32 34.83
N GLU A 968 25.14 3.37 35.64
CA GLU A 968 25.41 3.35 37.07
C GLU A 968 24.31 2.58 37.82
N VAL A 969 24.69 1.59 38.65
CA VAL A 969 23.75 0.79 39.45
C VAL A 969 23.96 1.08 40.94
N GLU A 970 22.91 1.53 41.60
CA GLU A 970 22.91 1.79 43.04
C GLU A 970 22.40 0.58 43.84
N VAL A 971 23.27 0.08 44.72
CA VAL A 971 22.98 -1.02 45.65
C VAL A 971 22.56 -0.43 46.98
N THR A 972 21.34 -0.72 47.40
CA THR A 972 20.77 -0.28 48.68
C THR A 972 20.88 -1.38 49.74
N SER A 973 20.54 -1.07 50.99
CA SER A 973 20.51 -2.05 52.09
C SER A 973 19.53 -3.21 51.86
N ASP A 974 18.62 -3.11 50.88
CA ASP A 974 17.58 -4.09 50.59
C ASP A 974 17.64 -4.62 49.15
N SER A 975 18.56 -4.08 48.33
CA SER A 975 18.88 -4.54 46.97
C SER A 975 20.33 -5.04 46.81
N ALA A 976 20.90 -5.65 47.87
CA ALA A 976 22.29 -6.14 47.95
C ALA A 976 22.69 -7.23 46.92
N LEU A 977 21.78 -7.63 46.02
CA LEU A 977 22.03 -8.57 44.95
C LEU A 977 21.86 -7.90 43.58
N LEU A 978 22.93 -7.94 42.78
CA LEU A 978 22.98 -7.43 41.42
C LEU A 978 22.77 -8.60 40.43
N THR A 979 21.61 -8.55 39.76
CA THR A 979 21.17 -9.53 38.75
C THR A 979 20.46 -8.87 37.55
N PRO A 980 21.02 -7.82 36.92
CA PRO A 980 20.48 -7.36 35.64
C PRO A 980 20.65 -8.42 34.55
N ASN A 981 19.81 -8.37 33.52
CA ASN A 981 20.02 -9.13 32.30
C ASN A 981 20.86 -8.30 31.33
N ILE A 982 21.78 -8.93 30.62
CA ILE A 982 22.83 -8.25 29.85
C ILE A 982 22.75 -8.74 28.40
N PRO A 983 22.31 -7.88 27.46
CA PRO A 983 22.36 -8.19 26.04
C PRO A 983 23.79 -8.01 25.51
N LEU A 984 24.19 -8.91 24.61
CA LEU A 984 25.43 -8.84 23.84
C LEU A 984 25.12 -8.92 22.35
N ASP A 985 25.76 -8.05 21.57
CA ASP A 985 25.59 -7.98 20.11
C ASP A 985 26.71 -8.78 19.43
N PRO A 986 26.47 -9.54 18.35
CA PRO A 986 27.52 -10.18 17.58
C PRO A 986 28.25 -9.14 16.72
N GLN A 987 29.57 -9.29 16.53
CA GLN A 987 30.34 -8.34 15.72
C GLN A 987 30.22 -8.54 14.19
N GLU A 988 29.71 -9.68 13.74
CA GLU A 988 29.76 -10.12 12.33
C GLU A 988 28.45 -9.90 11.55
N VAL A 989 27.57 -9.00 11.98
CA VAL A 989 26.24 -8.80 11.36
C VAL A 989 26.09 -7.39 10.79
N THR A 990 26.38 -7.26 9.50
CA THR A 990 25.97 -6.11 8.69
C THR A 990 24.46 -6.11 8.51
N GLN A 991 23.79 -5.18 9.19
CA GLN A 991 22.33 -4.95 9.19
C GLN A 991 21.50 -6.13 9.71
N ALA A 992 20.82 -5.93 10.84
CA ALA A 992 19.77 -6.83 11.32
C ALA A 992 18.55 -5.99 11.73
N HIS A 993 17.46 -6.11 10.98
CA HIS A 993 16.21 -5.45 11.32
C HIS A 993 15.67 -5.99 12.66
N THR A 994 15.08 -5.12 13.47
CA THR A 994 14.39 -5.56 14.69
C THR A 994 13.13 -6.33 14.29
N PRO A 995 12.99 -7.62 14.65
CA PRO A 995 11.90 -8.44 14.13
C PRO A 995 10.54 -7.91 14.58
N ALA A 996 9.60 -7.78 13.64
CA ALA A 996 8.32 -7.07 13.81
C ALA A 996 7.54 -7.46 15.08
N ARG A 997 7.64 -8.73 15.51
CA ARG A 997 7.07 -9.23 16.78
C ARG A 997 7.52 -8.45 18.02
N ILE A 998 8.76 -7.96 18.06
CA ILE A 998 9.26 -7.13 19.17
C ILE A 998 8.62 -5.74 19.11
N ILE A 999 8.58 -5.13 17.91
CA ILE A 999 7.93 -3.83 17.67
C ILE A 999 6.45 -3.89 18.09
N LEU A 1000 5.73 -4.92 17.66
CA LEU A 1000 4.32 -5.17 18.02
C LEU A 1000 4.14 -5.30 19.54
N ILE A 1001 4.95 -6.11 20.23
CA ILE A 1001 4.86 -6.26 21.69
C ILE A 1001 5.16 -4.93 22.41
N THR A 1002 6.09 -4.11 21.92
CA THR A 1002 6.40 -2.79 22.48
C THR A 1002 5.27 -1.79 22.25
N ARG A 1003 4.69 -1.73 21.03
CA ARG A 1003 3.49 -0.92 20.72
C ARG A 1003 2.29 -1.32 21.58
N LEU A 1004 2.01 -2.62 21.71
CA LEU A 1004 0.92 -3.13 22.56
C LEU A 1004 1.12 -2.77 24.04
N ARG A 1005 2.36 -2.79 24.56
CA ARG A 1005 2.67 -2.33 25.93
C ARG A 1005 2.53 -0.83 26.14
N TRP A 1006 2.74 -0.02 25.11
CA TRP A 1006 2.51 1.42 25.14
C TRP A 1006 1.01 1.72 25.16
N ILE A 1007 0.23 1.08 24.28
CA ILE A 1007 -1.24 1.11 24.28
C ILE A 1007 -1.81 0.68 25.65
N GLN A 1008 -1.31 -0.45 26.21
CA GLN A 1008 -1.67 -0.96 27.54
C GLN A 1008 -1.46 0.08 28.66
N GLN A 1009 -0.43 0.93 28.57
CA GLN A 1009 -0.14 1.98 29.55
C GLN A 1009 -1.03 3.23 29.41
N ILE A 1010 -1.61 3.46 28.22
CA ILE A 1010 -2.55 4.56 27.95
C ILE A 1010 -4.00 4.15 28.28
N ILE A 1011 -4.41 2.93 27.94
CA ILE A 1011 -5.76 2.42 28.19
C ILE A 1011 -5.99 2.13 29.69
N ALA A 1012 -5.00 1.64 30.42
CA ALA A 1012 -5.17 1.32 31.85
C ALA A 1012 -5.60 2.51 32.75
N PRO A 1013 -5.06 3.73 32.62
CA PRO A 1013 -5.55 4.90 33.36
C PRO A 1013 -6.78 5.58 32.76
N SER A 1014 -7.18 5.30 31.51
CA SER A 1014 -8.22 6.09 30.82
C SER A 1014 -9.58 6.06 31.53
N GLY A 1015 -9.94 4.94 32.15
CA GLY A 1015 -11.14 4.83 32.99
C GLY A 1015 -11.13 5.82 34.16
N VAL A 1016 -10.01 5.92 34.89
CA VAL A 1016 -9.85 6.84 36.04
C VAL A 1016 -9.92 8.30 35.59
N PHE A 1017 -9.48 8.61 34.37
CA PHE A 1017 -9.62 9.95 33.78
C PHE A 1017 -11.08 10.23 33.39
N LEU A 1018 -11.75 9.31 32.70
CA LEU A 1018 -13.15 9.46 32.29
C LEU A 1018 -14.11 9.56 33.49
N SER A 1019 -13.88 8.79 34.56
CA SER A 1019 -14.67 8.89 35.79
C SER A 1019 -14.41 10.19 36.58
N LEU A 1020 -13.23 10.81 36.43
CA LEU A 1020 -12.98 12.16 36.95
C LEU A 1020 -13.72 13.24 36.14
N VAL A 1021 -13.79 13.10 34.81
CA VAL A 1021 -14.57 13.99 33.94
C VAL A 1021 -16.07 13.88 34.23
N ILE A 1022 -16.61 12.65 34.37
CA ILE A 1022 -18.01 12.43 34.74
C ILE A 1022 -18.32 13.03 36.13
N LEU A 1023 -17.42 12.88 37.10
CA LEU A 1023 -17.55 13.51 38.42
C LEU A 1023 -17.52 15.05 38.39
N PHE A 1024 -16.95 15.66 37.35
CA PHE A 1024 -16.95 17.11 37.15
C PHE A 1024 -18.22 17.61 36.46
N ILE A 1025 -18.75 16.84 35.49
CA ILE A 1025 -20.00 17.15 34.77
C ILE A 1025 -21.22 16.90 35.66
N GLU A 1026 -21.27 15.75 36.34
CA GLU A 1026 -22.35 15.35 37.23
C GLU A 1026 -21.78 15.03 38.64
N PRO A 1027 -21.67 16.05 39.54
CA PRO A 1027 -21.04 15.91 40.85
C PRO A 1027 -21.92 15.15 41.86
N SER A 1028 -22.22 13.89 41.58
CA SER A 1028 -22.99 12.98 42.43
C SER A 1028 -22.09 12.17 43.38
N TRP A 1029 -22.62 11.78 44.54
CA TRP A 1029 -21.91 10.90 45.48
C TRP A 1029 -21.65 9.50 44.90
N ILE A 1030 -22.47 9.09 43.92
CA ILE A 1030 -22.30 7.84 43.18
C ILE A 1030 -21.08 7.96 42.24
N ALA A 1031 -20.99 9.03 41.44
CA ALA A 1031 -19.80 9.32 40.63
C ALA A 1031 -18.53 9.38 41.49
N GLY A 1032 -18.59 10.04 42.66
CA GLY A 1032 -17.46 10.15 43.58
C GLY A 1032 -16.99 8.81 44.15
N GLY A 1033 -17.93 7.96 44.58
CA GLY A 1033 -17.62 6.61 45.07
C GLY A 1033 -17.07 5.69 43.96
N LEU A 1034 -17.56 5.86 42.73
CA LEU A 1034 -17.16 5.08 41.57
C LEU A 1034 -15.79 5.51 41.00
N PHE A 1035 -15.49 6.81 40.95
CA PHE A 1035 -14.13 7.32 40.71
C PHE A 1035 -13.14 6.78 41.75
N ALA A 1036 -13.50 6.82 43.04
CA ALA A 1036 -12.67 6.27 44.11
C ALA A 1036 -12.43 4.76 43.95
N LEU A 1037 -13.45 3.99 43.55
CA LEU A 1037 -13.33 2.56 43.23
C LEU A 1037 -12.35 2.32 42.07
N GLN A 1038 -12.48 3.03 40.95
CA GLN A 1038 -11.56 2.89 39.83
C GLN A 1038 -10.13 3.31 40.19
N ALA A 1039 -9.94 4.40 40.94
CA ALA A 1039 -8.63 4.81 41.43
C ALA A 1039 -7.97 3.76 42.33
N VAL A 1040 -8.75 3.08 43.19
CA VAL A 1040 -8.29 1.95 44.01
C VAL A 1040 -7.96 0.73 43.15
N VAL A 1041 -8.79 0.38 42.16
CA VAL A 1041 -8.55 -0.76 41.25
C VAL A 1041 -7.34 -0.53 40.35
N TYR A 1042 -7.15 0.68 39.81
CA TYR A 1042 -5.95 1.08 39.08
C TYR A 1042 -4.71 1.03 39.98
N GLY A 1043 -4.78 1.64 41.18
CA GLY A 1043 -3.68 1.62 42.15
C GLY A 1043 -3.27 0.20 42.58
N PHE A 1044 -4.25 -0.68 42.76
CA PHE A 1044 -4.04 -2.10 43.08
C PHE A 1044 -3.45 -2.87 41.89
N SER A 1045 -3.99 -2.68 40.68
CA SER A 1045 -3.51 -3.31 39.45
C SER A 1045 -2.07 -2.89 39.14
N LYS A 1046 -1.75 -1.59 39.25
CA LYS A 1046 -0.40 -1.02 39.12
C LYS A 1046 0.56 -1.58 40.19
N ARG A 1047 0.11 -1.70 41.44
CA ARG A 1047 0.86 -2.32 42.55
C ARG A 1047 1.12 -3.82 42.34
N LEU A 1048 0.20 -4.54 41.68
CA LEU A 1048 0.39 -5.95 41.32
C LEU A 1048 1.30 -6.12 40.10
N ALA A 1049 1.12 -5.30 39.05
CA ALA A 1049 1.92 -5.34 37.82
C ALA A 1049 3.43 -5.24 38.08
N VAL A 1050 3.83 -4.45 39.09
CA VAL A 1050 5.22 -4.39 39.58
C VAL A 1050 5.61 -5.71 40.29
N SER A 1051 6.07 -6.68 39.50
CA SER A 1051 6.69 -7.92 39.98
C SER A 1051 7.93 -7.61 40.84
N ARG A 1052 7.80 -7.74 42.17
CA ARG A 1052 8.93 -7.67 43.12
C ARG A 1052 9.98 -8.76 42.84
N LYS A 1053 11.26 -8.50 43.12
CA LYS A 1053 12.33 -9.50 43.02
C LYS A 1053 12.11 -10.62 44.07
N PRO A 1054 11.92 -11.89 43.67
CA PRO A 1054 11.59 -12.99 44.60
C PRO A 1054 12.86 -13.59 45.19
N PHE A 1055 13.40 -12.99 46.26
CA PHE A 1055 14.65 -13.44 46.86
C PHE A 1055 14.51 -13.97 48.28
N LYS A 1056 15.23 -15.07 48.56
CA LYS A 1056 15.40 -15.64 49.90
C LYS A 1056 16.89 -15.60 50.24
N TRP A 1057 17.22 -14.96 51.36
CA TRP A 1057 18.59 -14.85 51.85
C TRP A 1057 18.92 -16.08 52.71
N GLY A 1058 20.12 -16.62 52.56
CA GLY A 1058 20.73 -17.34 53.68
C GLY A 1058 21.18 -16.30 54.70
N ILE A 1059 20.98 -16.56 55.99
CA ILE A 1059 21.39 -15.67 57.07
C ILE A 1059 22.22 -16.47 58.06
N VAL A 1060 23.38 -15.93 58.43
CA VAL A 1060 24.20 -16.45 59.52
C VAL A 1060 23.84 -15.72 60.80
N TYR A 1061 23.48 -16.45 61.85
CA TYR A 1061 23.13 -15.91 63.17
C TYR A 1061 24.14 -16.35 64.24
N ASP A 1062 24.23 -15.56 65.30
CA ASP A 1062 24.77 -15.99 66.59
C ASP A 1062 23.73 -16.88 67.27
N LYS A 1063 24.07 -18.14 67.54
CA LYS A 1063 23.18 -19.12 68.19
C LYS A 1063 22.71 -18.68 69.58
N THR A 1064 23.45 -17.78 70.23
CA THR A 1064 23.22 -17.38 71.64
C THR A 1064 22.43 -16.08 71.76
N THR A 1065 22.72 -15.07 70.93
CA THR A 1065 22.00 -13.79 70.94
C THR A 1065 20.87 -13.71 69.91
N GLY A 1066 20.78 -14.65 68.97
CA GLY A 1066 19.82 -14.65 67.86
C GLY A 1066 20.07 -13.53 66.83
N ARG A 1067 21.18 -12.80 66.94
CA ARG A 1067 21.49 -11.64 66.08
C ARG A 1067 22.22 -12.09 64.81
N PRO A 1068 21.95 -11.47 63.65
CA PRO A 1068 22.70 -11.76 62.42
C PRO A 1068 24.18 -11.38 62.54
N LEU A 1069 25.05 -12.22 62.01
CA LEU A 1069 26.50 -12.08 62.05
C LEU A 1069 27.06 -11.56 60.72
N ALA A 1070 27.47 -10.30 60.71
CA ALA A 1070 28.25 -9.70 59.63
C ALA A 1070 29.68 -10.25 59.55
N ASN A 1071 30.35 -10.06 58.41
CA ASN A 1071 31.74 -10.43 58.17
C ASN A 1071 32.07 -11.93 58.39
N VAL A 1072 31.08 -12.82 58.28
CA VAL A 1072 31.30 -14.28 58.25
C VAL A 1072 31.77 -14.66 56.86
N VAL A 1073 32.88 -15.39 56.77
CA VAL A 1073 33.41 -15.94 55.52
C VAL A 1073 32.69 -17.26 55.23
N ALA A 1074 31.87 -17.26 54.20
CA ALA A 1074 31.20 -18.45 53.68
C ALA A 1074 31.96 -18.97 52.45
N ARG A 1075 32.27 -20.27 52.41
CA ARG A 1075 32.95 -20.93 51.29
C ARG A 1075 32.19 -22.15 50.83
N ILE A 1076 32.03 -22.31 49.52
CA ILE A 1076 31.45 -23.50 48.89
C ILE A 1076 32.57 -24.37 48.31
N PHE A 1077 32.55 -25.65 48.63
CA PHE A 1077 33.42 -26.67 48.07
C PHE A 1077 32.59 -27.67 47.25
N GLU A 1078 33.12 -28.12 46.12
CA GLU A 1078 32.58 -29.23 45.33
C GLU A 1078 33.00 -30.55 45.98
N GLU A 1079 32.04 -31.35 46.42
CA GLU A 1079 32.30 -32.48 47.32
C GLU A 1079 33.19 -33.56 46.68
N LYS A 1080 32.99 -33.83 45.37
CA LYS A 1080 33.72 -34.87 44.63
C LYS A 1080 35.24 -34.65 44.54
N TYR A 1081 35.69 -33.39 44.60
CA TYR A 1081 37.11 -33.02 44.41
C TYR A 1081 37.64 -32.10 45.51
N HIS A 1082 36.84 -31.80 46.55
CA HIS A 1082 37.04 -30.76 47.57
C HIS A 1082 37.52 -29.40 47.00
N ARG A 1083 37.14 -29.09 45.76
CA ARG A 1083 37.55 -27.88 45.03
C ARG A 1083 36.77 -26.69 45.55
N LEU A 1084 37.46 -25.63 45.97
CA LEU A 1084 36.83 -24.35 46.31
C LEU A 1084 36.15 -23.77 45.06
N VAL A 1085 34.83 -23.59 45.12
CA VAL A 1085 33.99 -23.08 44.04
C VAL A 1085 33.83 -21.57 44.15
N GLU A 1086 33.43 -21.10 45.33
CA GLU A 1086 33.20 -19.68 45.60
C GLU A 1086 33.49 -19.34 47.07
N THR A 1087 33.89 -18.09 47.32
CA THR A 1087 33.92 -17.47 48.65
C THR A 1087 33.10 -16.19 48.65
N GLN A 1088 32.34 -15.98 49.72
CA GLN A 1088 31.53 -14.79 49.96
C GLN A 1088 31.65 -14.36 51.43
N VAL A 1089 31.39 -13.09 51.71
CA VAL A 1089 31.41 -12.53 53.07
C VAL A 1089 30.03 -11.96 53.38
N THR A 1090 29.47 -12.26 54.57
CA THR A 1090 28.14 -11.76 54.95
C THR A 1090 28.11 -10.25 55.15
N ASP A 1091 27.00 -9.62 54.78
CA ASP A 1091 26.79 -8.18 54.98
C ASP A 1091 26.43 -7.81 56.43
N SER A 1092 26.14 -6.53 56.68
CA SER A 1092 25.73 -6.02 58.01
C SER A 1092 24.43 -6.63 58.55
N LYS A 1093 23.63 -7.31 57.73
CA LYS A 1093 22.42 -8.05 58.10
C LYS A 1093 22.66 -9.57 58.13
N GLY A 1094 23.93 -10.02 58.08
CA GLY A 1094 24.32 -11.43 58.14
C GLY A 1094 23.99 -12.24 56.88
N ARG A 1095 23.62 -11.59 55.77
CA ARG A 1095 23.05 -12.23 54.59
C ARG A 1095 24.12 -12.77 53.65
N TYR A 1096 23.82 -13.89 52.99
CA TYR A 1096 24.58 -14.48 51.89
C TYR A 1096 23.67 -15.19 50.87
N ASN A 1097 24.21 -15.51 49.70
CA ASN A 1097 23.60 -16.40 48.71
C ASN A 1097 24.64 -16.95 47.73
N PHE A 1098 24.53 -18.23 47.35
CA PHE A 1098 25.35 -18.82 46.28
C PHE A 1098 24.47 -19.40 45.18
N LEU A 1099 24.89 -19.26 43.91
CA LEU A 1099 24.23 -19.87 42.75
C LEU A 1099 25.02 -21.11 42.33
N LEU A 1100 24.47 -22.29 42.56
CA LEU A 1100 25.16 -23.57 42.38
C LEU A 1100 24.53 -24.41 41.26
N GLY A 1101 25.36 -25.07 40.46
CA GLY A 1101 24.92 -25.94 39.36
C GLY A 1101 24.54 -27.35 39.83
N PRO A 1102 24.16 -28.25 38.90
CA PRO A 1102 23.83 -29.64 39.24
C PRO A 1102 25.07 -30.45 39.68
N ASN A 1103 25.34 -30.51 40.99
CA ASN A 1103 26.45 -31.24 41.60
C ASN A 1103 26.21 -31.48 43.11
N GLN A 1104 27.14 -32.13 43.81
CA GLN A 1104 27.17 -32.19 45.28
C GLN A 1104 28.22 -31.20 45.84
N TYR A 1105 27.85 -30.51 46.92
CA TYR A 1105 28.67 -29.48 47.56
C TYR A 1105 28.66 -29.59 49.10
N ALA A 1106 29.64 -28.94 49.72
CA ALA A 1106 29.68 -28.62 51.15
C ALA A 1106 29.89 -27.11 51.34
N ALA A 1107 29.24 -26.51 52.34
CA ALA A 1107 29.38 -25.09 52.66
C ALA A 1107 29.97 -24.88 54.05
N ARG A 1108 31.09 -24.15 54.17
CA ARG A 1108 31.77 -23.88 55.44
C ARG A 1108 31.73 -22.39 55.78
N PHE A 1109 31.34 -22.08 57.02
CA PHE A 1109 31.12 -20.74 57.54
C PHE A 1109 32.08 -20.47 58.70
N GLU A 1110 32.86 -19.40 58.59
CA GLU A 1110 33.91 -19.07 59.55
C GLU A 1110 33.86 -17.60 59.97
N ARG A 1111 34.10 -17.32 61.24
CA ARG A 1111 34.33 -15.97 61.76
C ARG A 1111 35.19 -16.03 63.01
N GLU A 1112 36.12 -15.09 63.16
CA GLU A 1112 36.99 -15.00 64.34
C GLU A 1112 36.17 -14.90 65.64
N GLY A 1113 36.51 -15.72 66.64
CA GLY A 1113 35.77 -15.85 67.90
C GLY A 1113 34.52 -16.74 67.84
N PHE A 1114 34.23 -17.36 66.70
CA PHE A 1114 33.10 -18.28 66.49
C PHE A 1114 33.56 -19.61 65.91
N VAL A 1115 32.96 -20.71 66.39
CA VAL A 1115 33.23 -22.07 65.91
C VAL A 1115 32.87 -22.18 64.43
N PRO A 1116 33.75 -22.71 63.57
CA PRO A 1116 33.44 -22.91 62.16
C PRO A 1116 32.38 -24.00 61.98
N VAL A 1117 31.33 -23.72 61.20
CA VAL A 1117 30.23 -24.65 60.94
C VAL A 1117 30.24 -25.08 59.48
N GLU A 1118 29.99 -26.37 59.24
CA GLU A 1118 29.96 -26.98 57.91
C GLU A 1118 28.58 -27.60 57.63
N VAL A 1119 28.00 -27.26 56.49
CA VAL A 1119 26.70 -27.74 56.01
C VAL A 1119 26.95 -28.70 54.84
N LYS A 1120 26.70 -29.99 55.06
CA LYS A 1120 26.81 -31.05 54.06
C LYS A 1120 25.87 -32.23 54.37
N PRO A 1121 25.41 -32.99 53.36
CA PRO A 1121 25.59 -32.74 51.92
C PRO A 1121 24.62 -31.66 51.40
N ILE A 1122 25.07 -30.86 50.43
CA ILE A 1122 24.22 -29.99 49.61
C ILE A 1122 24.13 -30.65 48.23
N ASP A 1123 23.09 -31.47 48.01
CA ASP A 1123 22.92 -32.24 46.78
C ASP A 1123 21.95 -31.57 45.81
N PHE A 1124 22.48 -31.11 44.67
CA PHE A 1124 21.71 -30.60 43.53
C PHE A 1124 21.87 -31.47 42.27
N THR A 1125 22.38 -32.70 42.38
CA THR A 1125 22.58 -33.61 41.21
C THR A 1125 21.31 -33.95 40.45
N LYS A 1126 20.15 -33.84 41.09
CA LYS A 1126 18.82 -34.09 40.50
C LYS A 1126 18.17 -32.84 39.89
N GLU A 1127 18.74 -31.66 40.11
CA GLU A 1127 18.25 -30.41 39.53
C GLU A 1127 18.71 -30.30 38.08
N LYS A 1128 17.82 -29.87 37.17
CA LYS A 1128 18.18 -29.66 35.75
C LYS A 1128 18.86 -28.31 35.48
N GLU A 1129 18.69 -27.35 36.38
CA GLU A 1129 19.14 -25.97 36.26
C GLU A 1129 19.91 -25.53 37.51
N SER A 1130 20.70 -24.46 37.38
CA SER A 1130 21.41 -23.88 38.53
C SER A 1130 20.46 -23.24 39.56
N LYS A 1131 20.68 -23.52 40.85
CA LYS A 1131 19.77 -23.24 41.97
C LYS A 1131 20.44 -22.40 43.07
N ASP A 1132 19.65 -21.61 43.80
CA ASP A 1132 20.16 -20.79 44.91
C ASP A 1132 20.29 -21.55 46.23
N PHE A 1133 21.48 -21.50 46.82
CA PHE A 1133 21.75 -21.97 48.19
C PHE A 1133 21.60 -20.80 49.18
N SER A 1134 20.55 -20.88 49.99
CA SER A 1134 20.05 -19.81 50.86
C SER A 1134 19.50 -20.33 52.21
N THR A 1135 20.17 -21.35 52.78
CA THR A 1135 19.86 -21.93 54.09
C THR A 1135 20.21 -20.95 55.23
N GLU A 1136 19.57 -21.10 56.40
CA GLU A 1136 19.95 -20.36 57.60
C GLU A 1136 20.98 -21.17 58.42
N VAL A 1137 21.99 -20.49 58.96
CA VAL A 1137 23.11 -21.11 59.69
C VAL A 1137 23.31 -20.39 61.02
N SER A 1138 23.61 -21.10 62.09
CA SER A 1138 23.95 -20.51 63.38
C SER A 1138 25.37 -20.87 63.79
N LEU A 1139 26.17 -19.88 64.17
CA LEU A 1139 27.52 -20.07 64.73
C LEU A 1139 27.49 -19.93 66.25
N GLU A 1140 28.35 -20.68 66.93
CA GLU A 1140 28.53 -20.63 68.38
C GLU A 1140 29.78 -19.81 68.75
N PRO A 1141 29.71 -18.89 69.74
CA PRO A 1141 30.90 -18.20 70.25
C PRO A 1141 31.88 -19.16 70.93
N GLU A 1142 33.16 -19.16 70.54
CA GLU A 1142 34.17 -20.10 71.04
C GLU A 1142 34.41 -20.01 72.56
N HIS A 1143 34.09 -18.86 73.17
CA HIS A 1143 34.29 -18.65 74.60
C HIS A 1143 33.38 -19.49 75.49
N LEU A 1144 32.26 -20.01 74.97
CA LEU A 1144 31.29 -20.82 75.72
C LEU A 1144 31.62 -22.32 75.73
N LEU A 1145 32.52 -22.77 74.85
CA LEU A 1145 33.00 -24.16 74.84
C LEU A 1145 34.14 -24.42 75.84
N LYS A 1146 34.62 -23.38 76.54
CA LYS A 1146 35.70 -23.51 77.55
C LYS A 1146 35.21 -23.98 78.93
N ASP A 1147 33.91 -24.02 79.16
CA ASP A 1147 33.30 -24.44 80.43
C ASP A 1147 32.85 -25.92 80.45
N ILE A 1148 33.23 -26.73 79.47
CA ILE A 1148 33.01 -28.18 79.46
C ILE A 1148 34.24 -28.88 80.06
N PRO A 1149 34.17 -29.45 81.28
CA PRO A 1149 35.25 -30.26 81.83
C PRO A 1149 35.34 -31.62 81.12
N SER A 1150 36.55 -32.19 81.08
CA SER A 1150 36.80 -33.53 80.55
C SER A 1150 36.03 -34.61 81.31
N GLN A 1151 35.38 -35.53 80.59
CA GLN A 1151 35.06 -36.87 81.09
C GLN A 1151 35.59 -37.92 80.12
N ASP A 1152 36.19 -38.98 80.66
CA ASP A 1152 36.72 -40.10 79.91
C ASP A 1152 35.59 -41.03 79.41
N HIS A 1153 35.58 -41.33 78.10
CA HIS A 1153 35.93 -42.69 77.62
C HIS A 1153 36.01 -42.81 76.09
#